data_AF-A0A1D3TTD8-F1
#
_entry.id   AF-A0A1D3TTD8-F1
#
_cell.length_a   1.000
_cell.length_b   1.000
_cell.length_c   1.000
_cell.angle_alpha   90.00
_cell.angle_beta   90.00
_cell.angle_gamma   90.00
#
_symmetry.space_group_name_H-M   'P 1'
#
loop_
_entity.id
_entity.type
_entity.pdbx_description
1 polymer ?
#
loop_
_entity_poly.entity_id
_entity_poly.type
_entity_poly.pdbx_seq_one_letter_code
_entity_poly.pdbx_strand_id
1 'polypeptide(L)'
;MSVLEYREQIYAGVLGKLIGVYLGRPIEGWSYEKITEEFGDIKYYVHEKLGLPLIVADDDISGTFGFFRALEDNGYKNITAKDFGNTWLNYIIEDKTILWWGGLGRSTEHTAFLNLKNGIDAPMSGSVEQNGKTLAEQIGAQIFIDAIAMACPNNPDMAVDLVRKAASVSHGGLALDAACHLAALEAMAFEEKDIDVLLDRAQKYIKNEELIRIIADVRRICSEEKDWRRVRDYLNPKYGYDVYPGCCHMVPNHAMVIASIILGGDDFQKSISIATSAAWDTDCNAGNVGAFNGIRLGLDGIDAGADFRTPVSDLMYVVASDGGSVVTDAVTEADRILKAAAELSDEEITIPTGKYTFAYRGSTQGFAICEYEGGSQNTVSIRNGNEDGGMNGLAIKCSQLAAGVTGNISTPTFIDMNRLQANFSTIASPTLYSSQIVKTRIKKSDDSEVFMRKYILYYDINNDVQALYSDYKELKAGMNSLEWKVPDTGGMAIFKLGYEVSCRRRYDGELVILDIDWKGAPSDFAQKGMLMTSIWNTNPFWIRSFASSAKQFAADFKRTYCISHVEADGLVTIGSREWDDYSVSSTLYFSLHKNGGLVLRSRGHKRYYGAVLSEFREAVIYRKKDRETTILARVPYKYQEDEGYEAVFKAEGDRLEFYVNGSLAVSTQDSEYRSGGAGFVISEGTMTADSLIIS
;
A
#
# COMPACT_ATOMS: atom_id res chain seq x y z
N MET A 1 -16.90 24.78 -2.03
CA MET A 1 -17.07 23.60 -2.90
C MET A 1 -17.03 22.39 -2.00
N SER A 2 -17.89 21.40 -2.25
CA SER A 2 -17.86 20.18 -1.46
C SER A 2 -16.62 19.38 -1.86
N VAL A 3 -16.00 18.67 -0.91
CA VAL A 3 -14.82 17.84 -1.20
C VAL A 3 -15.10 16.76 -2.27
N LEU A 4 -16.37 16.37 -2.47
CA LEU A 4 -16.79 15.45 -3.54
C LEU A 4 -16.51 15.98 -4.95
N GLU A 5 -16.43 17.30 -5.14
CA GLU A 5 -16.12 17.92 -6.43
C GLU A 5 -14.66 17.66 -6.83
N TYR A 6 -13.77 17.48 -5.85
CA TYR A 6 -12.34 17.21 -6.07
C TYR A 6 -11.99 15.74 -6.26
N ARG A 7 -12.96 14.81 -6.17
CA ARG A 7 -12.68 13.36 -6.19
C ARG A 7 -11.88 12.91 -7.43
N GLU A 8 -12.20 13.43 -8.62
CA GLU A 8 -11.47 13.06 -9.85
C GLU A 8 -10.04 13.62 -9.84
N GLN A 9 -9.83 14.82 -9.27
CA GLN A 9 -8.51 15.41 -9.13
C GLN A 9 -7.66 14.68 -8.07
N ILE A 10 -8.26 14.23 -6.96
CA ILE A 10 -7.58 13.38 -5.97
C ILE A 10 -7.14 12.07 -6.63
N TYR A 11 -8.05 11.41 -7.36
CA TYR A 11 -7.73 10.18 -8.10
C TYR A 11 -6.63 10.39 -9.15
N ALA A 12 -6.70 11.49 -9.91
CA ALA A 12 -5.66 11.86 -10.86
C ALA A 12 -4.31 12.17 -10.19
N GLY A 13 -4.30 12.78 -9.00
CA GLY A 13 -3.10 13.00 -8.20
C GLY A 13 -2.47 11.68 -7.73
N VAL A 14 -3.28 10.73 -7.25
CA VAL A 14 -2.82 9.37 -6.91
C VAL A 14 -2.21 8.69 -8.14
N LEU A 15 -2.90 8.69 -9.28
CA LEU A 15 -2.35 8.14 -10.52
C LEU A 15 -1.06 8.85 -10.94
N GLY A 16 -1.01 10.16 -10.83
CA GLY A 16 0.16 10.98 -11.14
C GLY A 16 1.39 10.55 -10.34
N LYS A 17 1.23 10.35 -9.02
CA LYS A 17 2.28 9.81 -8.15
C LYS A 17 2.76 8.43 -8.62
N LEU A 18 1.83 7.49 -8.86
CA LEU A 18 2.17 6.13 -9.30
C LEU A 18 2.92 6.12 -10.64
N ILE A 19 2.39 6.84 -11.62
CA ILE A 19 2.96 6.92 -12.97
C ILE A 19 4.37 7.50 -12.90
N GLY A 20 4.55 8.60 -12.17
CA GLY A 20 5.85 9.24 -11.98
C GLY A 20 6.88 8.31 -11.36
N VAL A 21 6.52 7.67 -10.24
CA VAL A 21 7.40 6.71 -9.55
C VAL A 21 7.76 5.56 -10.49
N TYR A 22 6.79 4.86 -11.09
CA TYR A 22 7.09 3.72 -11.95
C TYR A 22 7.82 4.09 -13.26
N LEU A 23 7.73 5.35 -13.70
CA LEU A 23 8.51 5.85 -14.83
C LEU A 23 9.99 6.04 -14.45
N GLY A 24 10.26 6.62 -13.29
CA GLY A 24 11.60 6.90 -12.80
C GLY A 24 12.32 5.71 -12.15
N ARG A 25 11.55 4.79 -11.57
CA ARG A 25 12.05 3.68 -10.76
C ARG A 25 13.08 2.76 -11.43
N PRO A 26 12.93 2.39 -12.72
CA PRO A 26 13.86 1.48 -13.38
C PRO A 26 15.29 2.02 -13.53
N ILE A 27 15.47 3.34 -13.43
CA ILE A 27 16.75 4.04 -13.64
C ILE A 27 17.19 4.86 -12.41
N GLU A 28 16.55 4.63 -11.27
CA GLU A 28 16.94 5.21 -9.98
C GLU A 28 18.44 5.03 -9.73
N GLY A 29 19.12 6.12 -9.36
CA GLY A 29 20.56 6.14 -9.08
C GLY A 29 21.48 6.07 -10.31
N TRP A 30 20.94 6.05 -11.53
CA TRP A 30 21.77 6.16 -12.75
C TRP A 30 22.31 7.58 -12.91
N SER A 31 23.51 7.71 -13.51
CA SER A 31 24.01 9.03 -13.89
C SER A 31 23.25 9.57 -15.09
N TYR A 32 23.23 10.90 -15.22
CA TYR A 32 22.60 11.59 -16.34
C TYR A 32 23.18 11.16 -17.70
N GLU A 33 24.49 10.97 -17.76
CA GLU A 33 25.20 10.54 -18.96
C GLU A 33 24.73 9.14 -19.37
N LYS A 34 24.63 8.21 -18.41
CA LYS A 34 24.16 6.84 -18.68
C LYS A 34 22.71 6.82 -19.18
N ILE A 35 21.81 7.59 -18.56
CA ILE A 35 20.41 7.69 -19.01
C ILE A 35 20.35 8.25 -20.44
N THR A 36 21.13 9.30 -20.71
CA THR A 36 21.18 9.95 -22.02
C THR A 36 21.74 9.01 -23.10
N GLU A 37 22.80 8.29 -22.80
CA GLU A 37 23.44 7.34 -23.73
C GLU A 37 22.52 6.15 -24.07
N GLU A 38 21.82 5.61 -23.07
CA GLU A 38 21.00 4.40 -23.24
C GLU A 38 19.61 4.73 -23.83
N PHE A 39 18.99 5.82 -23.39
CA PHE A 39 17.58 6.12 -23.70
C PHE A 39 17.34 7.50 -24.31
N GLY A 40 18.31 8.43 -24.19
CA GLY A 40 18.07 9.84 -24.46
C GLY A 40 17.10 10.43 -23.44
N ASP A 41 15.84 10.57 -23.83
CA ASP A 41 14.76 11.05 -22.95
C ASP A 41 13.83 9.91 -22.58
N ILE A 42 13.50 9.80 -21.30
CA ILE A 42 12.52 8.86 -20.78
C ILE A 42 11.12 9.42 -21.06
N LYS A 43 10.47 8.93 -22.11
CA LYS A 43 9.14 9.39 -22.55
C LYS A 43 8.02 8.40 -22.29
N TYR A 44 8.36 7.19 -21.88
CA TYR A 44 7.47 6.05 -21.64
C TYR A 44 8.18 5.07 -20.71
N TYR A 45 7.45 4.11 -20.15
CA TYR A 45 8.05 3.12 -19.25
C TYR A 45 9.16 2.31 -19.93
N VAL A 46 10.35 2.27 -19.34
CA VAL A 46 11.52 1.55 -19.87
C VAL A 46 11.81 0.23 -19.14
N HIS A 47 11.00 -0.15 -18.15
CA HIS A 47 11.18 -1.34 -17.32
C HIS A 47 11.39 -2.64 -18.11
N GLU A 48 10.62 -2.88 -19.18
CA GLU A 48 10.76 -4.09 -20.01
C GLU A 48 12.14 -4.19 -20.69
N LYS A 49 12.69 -3.05 -21.13
CA LYS A 49 14.03 -3.00 -21.75
C LYS A 49 15.13 -3.39 -20.76
N LEU A 50 14.86 -3.25 -19.47
CA LEU A 50 15.75 -3.61 -18.37
C LEU A 50 15.40 -4.98 -17.74
N GLY A 51 14.38 -5.67 -18.25
CA GLY A 51 13.90 -6.93 -17.67
C GLY A 51 13.35 -6.78 -16.26
N LEU A 52 12.83 -5.61 -15.92
CA LEU A 52 12.27 -5.27 -14.61
C LEU A 52 10.73 -5.34 -14.68
N PRO A 53 10.03 -5.77 -13.61
CA PRO A 53 8.59 -5.59 -13.51
C PRO A 53 8.24 -4.09 -13.38
N LEU A 54 7.08 -3.68 -13.92
CA LEU A 54 6.59 -2.31 -13.78
C LEU A 54 6.11 -2.03 -12.35
N ILE A 55 5.23 -2.90 -11.84
CA ILE A 55 4.58 -2.74 -10.54
C ILE A 55 5.45 -3.40 -9.49
N VAL A 56 6.12 -2.58 -8.71
CA VAL A 56 7.03 -2.97 -7.64
C VAL A 56 6.69 -2.27 -6.34
N ALA A 57 7.15 -2.84 -5.24
CA ALA A 57 7.16 -2.12 -3.98
C ALA A 57 8.20 -1.00 -4.05
N ASP A 58 7.81 0.16 -3.56
CA ASP A 58 8.63 1.36 -3.57
C ASP A 58 8.35 2.20 -2.33
N ASP A 59 9.37 2.89 -1.81
CA ASP A 59 9.26 3.72 -0.61
C ASP A 59 8.46 5.00 -0.87
N ASP A 60 8.52 5.58 -2.07
CA ASP A 60 7.66 6.71 -2.45
C ASP A 60 6.18 6.37 -2.29
N ILE A 61 5.78 5.22 -2.82
CA ILE A 61 4.39 4.76 -2.81
C ILE A 61 4.02 4.30 -1.40
N SER A 62 4.84 3.43 -0.80
CA SER A 62 4.55 2.84 0.50
C SER A 62 4.54 3.87 1.62
N GLY A 63 5.46 4.83 1.60
CA GLY A 63 5.52 5.92 2.57
C GLY A 63 4.37 6.90 2.40
N THR A 64 4.05 7.30 1.16
CA THR A 64 2.93 8.21 0.87
C THR A 64 1.60 7.68 1.40
N PHE A 65 1.23 6.43 1.06
CA PHE A 65 -0.09 5.88 1.44
C PHE A 65 -0.06 5.15 2.79
N GLY A 66 1.08 4.62 3.21
CA GLY A 66 1.25 3.94 4.49
C GLY A 66 1.27 4.91 5.67
N PHE A 67 2.05 6.00 5.60
CA PHE A 67 2.11 6.98 6.68
C PHE A 67 0.91 7.92 6.73
N PHE A 68 0.21 8.10 5.61
CA PHE A 68 -1.06 8.84 5.54
C PHE A 68 -2.12 8.31 6.52
N ARG A 69 -2.06 7.02 6.84
CA ARG A 69 -2.94 6.36 7.82
C ARG A 69 -2.92 7.01 9.19
N ALA A 70 -1.87 7.76 9.54
CA ALA A 70 -1.81 8.55 10.76
C ALA A 70 -3.08 9.40 10.96
N LEU A 71 -3.67 9.94 9.89
CA LEU A 71 -4.92 10.70 9.98
C LEU A 71 -6.06 9.82 10.50
N GLU A 72 -6.39 8.72 9.80
CA GLU A 72 -7.45 7.80 10.24
C GLU A 72 -7.20 7.29 11.66
N ASP A 73 -5.97 6.84 11.91
CA ASP A 73 -5.52 6.19 13.12
C ASP A 73 -5.59 7.07 14.37
N ASN A 74 -5.64 8.40 14.20
CA ASN A 74 -5.66 9.37 15.30
C ASN A 74 -6.86 10.34 15.20
N GLY A 75 -7.90 9.98 14.43
CA GLY A 75 -9.16 10.73 14.38
C GLY A 75 -9.11 12.02 13.55
N TYR A 76 -8.20 12.10 12.58
CA TYR A 76 -8.01 13.14 11.56
C TYR A 76 -7.59 14.53 12.07
N LYS A 77 -8.06 14.95 13.24
CA LYS A 77 -7.87 16.30 13.78
C LYS A 77 -6.88 16.34 14.92
N ASN A 78 -6.29 17.53 15.14
CA ASN A 78 -5.33 17.79 16.23
C ASN A 78 -4.15 16.81 16.28
N ILE A 79 -3.81 16.21 15.14
CA ILE A 79 -2.73 15.26 15.05
C ILE A 79 -1.39 15.96 15.31
N THR A 80 -0.51 15.28 16.04
CA THR A 80 0.81 15.78 16.40
C THR A 80 1.91 15.07 15.61
N ALA A 81 3.12 15.64 15.57
CA ALA A 81 4.27 14.96 14.99
C ALA A 81 4.56 13.61 15.67
N LYS A 82 4.31 13.52 16.99
CA LYS A 82 4.43 12.28 17.76
C LYS A 82 3.48 11.19 17.27
N ASP A 83 2.25 11.54 16.87
CA ASP A 83 1.28 10.58 16.34
C ASP A 83 1.71 10.03 14.97
N PHE A 84 2.32 10.87 14.13
CA PHE A 84 2.98 10.42 12.91
C PHE A 84 4.18 9.50 13.22
N GLY A 85 4.99 9.81 14.24
CA GLY A 85 6.07 8.93 14.70
C GLY A 85 5.57 7.58 15.25
N ASN A 86 4.44 7.56 15.96
CA ASN A 86 3.80 6.31 16.41
C ASN A 86 3.28 5.49 15.22
N THR A 87 2.74 6.15 14.19
CA THR A 87 2.32 5.53 12.93
C THR A 87 3.48 4.80 12.27
N TRP A 88 4.66 5.42 12.22
CA TRP A 88 5.88 4.76 11.71
C TRP A 88 6.20 3.47 12.48
N LEU A 89 6.20 3.52 13.82
CA LEU A 89 6.46 2.35 14.66
C LEU A 89 5.40 1.24 14.49
N ASN A 90 4.16 1.60 14.15
CA ASN A 90 3.08 0.64 13.93
C ASN A 90 3.19 -0.06 12.57
N TYR A 91 3.53 0.68 11.50
CA TYR A 91 3.48 0.18 10.13
C TYR A 91 4.82 -0.27 9.55
N ILE A 92 5.95 0.16 10.11
CA ILE A 92 7.26 -0.30 9.68
C ILE A 92 7.62 -1.61 10.40
N ILE A 93 7.92 -2.63 9.61
CA ILE A 93 8.69 -3.78 10.07
C ILE A 93 10.17 -3.49 9.83
N GLU A 94 10.92 -3.43 10.93
CA GLU A 94 12.36 -3.18 10.94
C GLU A 94 13.11 -4.10 9.96
N ASP A 95 14.05 -3.51 9.21
CA ASP A 95 14.87 -4.16 8.16
C ASP A 95 14.09 -4.72 6.95
N LYS A 96 12.78 -4.47 6.82
CA LYS A 96 11.96 -5.13 5.80
C LYS A 96 11.09 -4.22 4.95
N THR A 97 10.39 -3.24 5.54
CA THR A 97 9.31 -2.52 4.84
C THR A 97 9.50 -1.02 4.81
N ILE A 98 8.88 -0.36 3.83
CA ILE A 98 8.78 1.08 3.59
C ILE A 98 10.09 1.83 3.38
N LEU A 99 11.13 1.62 4.19
CA LEU A 99 12.32 2.47 4.19
C LEU A 99 13.46 1.89 3.35
N TRP A 100 14.31 2.78 2.83
CA TRP A 100 15.66 2.41 2.45
C TRP A 100 16.52 2.15 3.71
N TRP A 101 16.82 0.88 3.98
CA TRP A 101 17.59 0.41 5.14
C TRP A 101 19.11 0.63 5.00
N GLY A 102 19.53 1.81 4.53
CA GLY A 102 20.93 2.17 4.21
C GLY A 102 21.89 2.34 5.39
N GLY A 103 21.46 2.00 6.61
CA GLY A 103 22.23 2.11 7.85
C GLY A 103 22.06 3.41 8.67
N LEU A 104 22.28 3.27 9.98
CA LEU A 104 22.30 4.37 10.96
C LEU A 104 23.35 5.44 10.60
N GLY A 105 22.93 6.71 10.56
CA GLY A 105 23.79 7.85 10.22
C GLY A 105 24.02 8.05 8.72
N ARG A 106 23.43 7.20 7.87
CA ARG A 106 23.49 7.31 6.40
C ARG A 106 22.13 7.47 5.76
N SER A 107 21.17 6.59 6.11
CA SER A 107 19.77 6.73 5.72
C SER A 107 19.03 7.55 6.77
N THR A 108 18.34 8.60 6.33
CA THR A 108 17.67 9.57 7.21
C THR A 108 16.49 8.93 7.92
N GLU A 109 15.64 8.25 7.16
CA GLU A 109 14.44 7.58 7.64
C GLU A 109 14.77 6.40 8.53
N HIS A 110 15.79 5.60 8.16
CA HIS A 110 16.26 4.50 9.00
C HIS A 110 16.78 5.04 10.34
N THR A 111 17.58 6.10 10.32
CA THR A 111 18.09 6.74 11.55
C THR A 111 16.95 7.27 12.41
N ALA A 112 15.98 7.94 11.81
CA ALA A 112 14.80 8.45 12.51
C ALA A 112 13.93 7.33 13.10
N PHE A 113 13.75 6.23 12.38
CA PHE A 113 13.05 5.04 12.89
C PHE A 113 13.76 4.46 14.12
N LEU A 114 15.09 4.35 14.09
CA LEU A 114 15.87 3.88 15.24
C LEU A 114 15.78 4.86 16.42
N ASN A 115 15.76 6.18 16.18
CA ASN A 115 15.52 7.19 17.21
C ASN A 115 14.14 6.99 17.87
N LEU A 116 13.09 6.81 17.06
CA LEU A 116 11.73 6.51 17.56
C LEU A 116 11.69 5.20 18.36
N LYS A 117 12.34 4.13 17.88
CA LYS A 117 12.42 2.85 18.58
C LYS A 117 13.12 3.00 19.94
N ASN A 118 14.14 3.85 20.02
CA ASN A 118 14.89 4.15 21.23
C ASN A 118 14.26 5.24 22.13
N GLY A 119 13.01 5.63 21.87
CA GLY A 119 12.24 6.51 22.74
C GLY A 119 12.36 8.01 22.48
N ILE A 120 13.03 8.43 21.40
CA ILE A 120 13.08 9.83 20.97
C ILE A 120 11.86 10.11 20.10
N ASP A 121 10.94 10.93 20.59
CA ASP A 121 9.70 11.26 19.86
C ASP A 121 9.95 12.26 18.73
N ALA A 122 9.12 12.18 17.69
CA ALA A 122 9.01 13.25 16.70
C ALA A 122 8.47 14.55 17.37
N PRO A 123 8.95 15.74 16.97
CA PRO A 123 9.84 16.01 15.82
C PRO A 123 11.33 15.84 16.09
N MET A 124 11.73 15.53 17.33
CA MET A 124 13.15 15.43 17.68
C MET A 124 13.87 14.29 16.95
N SER A 125 13.16 13.18 16.72
CA SER A 125 13.64 12.00 15.98
C SER A 125 14.23 12.32 14.60
N GLY A 126 13.69 13.33 13.90
CA GLY A 126 14.11 13.76 12.56
C GLY A 126 14.90 15.06 12.52
N SER A 127 15.09 15.71 13.67
CA SER A 127 15.62 17.08 13.73
C SER A 127 17.10 17.20 13.37
N VAL A 128 17.50 18.40 12.94
CA VAL A 128 18.91 18.77 12.75
C VAL A 128 19.70 18.69 14.07
N GLU A 129 19.05 19.02 15.19
CA GLU A 129 19.67 18.96 16.53
C GLU A 129 20.09 17.54 16.88
N GLN A 130 19.22 16.56 16.59
CA GLN A 130 19.47 15.15 16.87
C GLN A 130 20.44 14.50 15.87
N ASN A 131 20.28 14.79 14.58
CA ASN A 131 20.88 14.00 13.49
C ASN A 131 21.99 14.74 12.72
N GLY A 132 22.19 16.03 13.00
CA GLY A 132 23.04 16.90 12.19
C GLY A 132 22.37 17.34 10.88
N LYS A 133 22.90 18.42 10.28
CA LYS A 133 22.30 19.07 9.12
C LYS A 133 22.25 18.16 7.89
N THR A 134 23.37 17.50 7.58
CA THR A 134 23.48 16.63 6.40
C THR A 134 22.39 15.57 6.37
N LEU A 135 22.19 14.82 7.47
CA LEU A 135 21.21 13.74 7.49
C LEU A 135 19.77 14.27 7.49
N ALA A 136 19.49 15.32 8.26
CA ALA A 136 18.13 15.85 8.37
C ALA A 136 17.61 16.53 7.08
N GLU A 137 18.49 16.90 6.14
CA GLU A 137 18.14 17.63 4.91
C GLU A 137 18.18 16.78 3.62
N GLN A 138 18.01 15.46 3.75
CA GLN A 138 17.82 14.57 2.60
C GLN A 138 16.39 14.70 2.02
N ILE A 139 16.18 14.08 0.86
CA ILE A 139 14.99 14.25 0.02
C ILE A 139 13.68 13.73 0.64
N GLY A 140 13.72 12.73 1.52
CA GLY A 140 12.53 12.00 1.98
C GLY A 140 11.44 12.86 2.62
N ALA A 141 11.78 14.07 3.08
CA ALA A 141 10.83 15.04 3.60
C ALA A 141 9.69 15.36 2.62
N GLN A 142 9.97 15.41 1.31
CA GLN A 142 8.98 15.69 0.27
C GLN A 142 8.42 14.42 -0.39
N ILE A 143 9.03 13.26 -0.17
CA ILE A 143 8.66 12.02 -0.85
C ILE A 143 7.28 11.52 -0.43
N PHE A 144 6.95 11.65 0.87
CA PHE A 144 5.77 11.01 1.47
C PHE A 144 4.54 11.93 1.60
N ILE A 145 4.59 13.15 1.07
CA ILE A 145 3.64 14.22 1.46
C ILE A 145 2.34 14.21 0.67
N ASP A 146 2.35 13.63 -0.53
CA ASP A 146 1.37 13.91 -1.57
C ASP A 146 -0.06 13.53 -1.13
N ALA A 147 -0.24 12.40 -0.43
CA ALA A 147 -1.55 11.99 0.11
C ALA A 147 -2.09 12.96 1.17
N ILE A 148 -1.23 13.54 2.01
CA ILE A 148 -1.63 14.54 3.02
C ILE A 148 -2.05 15.84 2.31
N ALA A 149 -1.31 16.26 1.28
CA ALA A 149 -1.64 17.45 0.50
C ALA A 149 -2.96 17.27 -0.28
N MET A 150 -3.17 16.11 -0.90
CA MET A 150 -4.42 15.75 -1.58
C MET A 150 -5.64 15.72 -0.64
N ALA A 151 -5.44 15.44 0.65
CA ALA A 151 -6.50 15.50 1.66
C ALA A 151 -6.89 16.94 2.06
N CYS A 152 -6.22 17.96 1.53
CA CYS A 152 -6.43 19.37 1.88
C CYS A 152 -6.75 20.23 0.63
N PRO A 153 -7.77 19.87 -0.18
CA PRO A 153 -8.02 20.53 -1.46
C PRO A 153 -8.33 22.02 -1.25
N ASN A 154 -7.57 22.88 -1.94
CA ASN A 154 -7.59 24.34 -1.82
C ASN A 154 -7.43 24.87 -0.37
N ASN A 155 -6.80 24.09 0.51
CA ASN A 155 -6.49 24.48 1.88
C ASN A 155 -4.99 24.32 2.17
N PRO A 156 -4.14 25.18 1.57
CA PRO A 156 -2.69 25.07 1.72
C PRO A 156 -2.19 25.32 3.15
N ASP A 157 -2.90 26.10 3.98
CA ASP A 157 -2.50 26.31 5.38
C ASP A 157 -2.61 24.99 6.18
N MET A 158 -3.70 24.23 5.98
CA MET A 158 -3.88 22.90 6.59
C MET A 158 -2.87 21.89 6.05
N ALA A 159 -2.68 21.85 4.72
CA ALA A 159 -1.72 20.95 4.08
C ALA A 159 -0.31 21.15 4.66
N VAL A 160 0.13 22.40 4.77
CA VAL A 160 1.46 22.76 5.30
C VAL A 160 1.61 22.40 6.78
N ASP A 161 0.57 22.60 7.60
CA ASP A 161 0.62 22.22 9.02
C ASP A 161 0.78 20.70 9.19
N LEU A 162 -0.02 19.90 8.48
CA LEU A 162 0.04 18.44 8.55
C LEU A 162 1.35 17.90 7.97
N VAL A 163 1.77 18.37 6.79
CA VAL A 163 3.01 17.95 6.15
C VAL A 163 4.22 18.32 6.99
N ARG A 164 4.25 19.50 7.61
CA ARG A 164 5.36 19.88 8.50
C ARG A 164 5.48 18.91 9.67
N LYS A 165 4.37 18.49 10.27
CA LYS A 165 4.36 17.50 11.36
C LYS A 165 4.81 16.12 10.87
N ALA A 166 4.29 15.66 9.73
CA ALA A 166 4.63 14.36 9.15
C ALA A 166 6.11 14.27 8.73
N ALA A 167 6.60 15.25 7.97
CA ALA A 167 7.99 15.28 7.51
C ALA A 167 8.99 15.43 8.66
N SER A 168 8.59 16.09 9.76
CA SER A 168 9.45 16.26 10.95
C SER A 168 9.73 14.97 11.71
N VAL A 169 9.05 13.87 11.38
CA VAL A 169 9.35 12.55 11.94
C VAL A 169 10.78 12.13 11.59
N SER A 170 11.22 12.39 10.36
CA SER A 170 12.54 11.98 9.86
C SER A 170 13.44 13.13 9.42
N HIS A 171 12.90 14.32 9.15
CA HIS A 171 13.64 15.42 8.54
C HIS A 171 13.58 16.73 9.32
N GLY A 172 14.51 17.63 8.99
CA GLY A 172 14.67 18.95 9.60
C GLY A 172 15.20 19.98 8.61
N GLY A 173 15.41 21.21 9.09
CA GLY A 173 16.10 22.25 8.32
C GLY A 173 15.39 22.60 7.01
N LEU A 174 16.18 22.76 5.94
CA LEU A 174 15.70 23.10 4.60
C LEU A 174 14.68 22.12 4.05
N ALA A 175 14.82 20.82 4.34
CA ALA A 175 13.97 19.79 3.78
C ALA A 175 12.50 19.91 4.24
N LEU A 176 12.26 20.37 5.47
CA LEU A 176 10.90 20.65 5.94
C LEU A 176 10.22 21.78 5.18
N ASP A 177 10.97 22.84 4.86
CA ASP A 177 10.40 23.97 4.13
C ASP A 177 10.14 23.64 2.67
N ALA A 178 10.97 22.79 2.05
CA ALA A 178 10.73 22.28 0.70
C ALA A 178 9.50 21.37 0.62
N ALA A 179 9.33 20.47 1.60
CA ALA A 179 8.13 19.66 1.75
C ALA A 179 6.87 20.54 1.91
N CYS A 180 6.94 21.57 2.76
CA CYS A 180 5.83 22.52 2.93
C CYS A 180 5.54 23.31 1.65
N HIS A 181 6.57 23.73 0.91
CA HIS A 181 6.43 24.44 -0.35
C HIS A 181 5.67 23.58 -1.36
N LEU A 182 6.08 22.33 -1.55
CA LEU A 182 5.42 21.40 -2.47
C LEU A 182 3.98 21.07 -2.03
N ALA A 183 3.75 20.82 -0.73
CA ALA A 183 2.40 20.58 -0.20
C ALA A 183 1.45 21.75 -0.47
N ALA A 184 1.94 23.00 -0.36
CA ALA A 184 1.15 24.17 -0.68
C ALA A 184 0.82 24.26 -2.18
N LEU A 185 1.77 23.93 -3.06
CA LEU A 185 1.56 23.87 -4.51
C LEU A 185 0.45 22.87 -4.84
N GLU A 186 0.54 21.64 -4.33
CA GLU A 186 -0.45 20.58 -4.57
C GLU A 186 -1.83 20.93 -4.04
N ALA A 187 -1.91 21.44 -2.80
CA ALA A 187 -3.19 21.84 -2.21
C ALA A 187 -3.85 22.98 -3.02
N MET A 188 -3.09 23.96 -3.51
CA MET A 188 -3.64 25.05 -4.33
C MET A 188 -3.97 24.62 -5.76
N ALA A 189 -3.30 23.60 -6.30
CA ALA A 189 -3.48 23.11 -7.66
C ALA A 189 -4.89 22.56 -7.95
N PHE A 190 -5.68 22.27 -6.92
CA PHE A 190 -7.09 21.91 -7.07
C PHE A 190 -7.92 23.02 -7.75
N GLU A 191 -7.56 24.29 -7.53
CA GLU A 191 -8.33 25.45 -8.01
C GLU A 191 -7.52 26.39 -8.91
N GLU A 192 -6.21 26.47 -8.69
CA GLU A 192 -5.32 27.33 -9.48
C GLU A 192 -4.51 26.48 -10.47
N LYS A 193 -4.49 26.90 -11.74
CA LYS A 193 -3.78 26.20 -12.82
C LYS A 193 -2.51 26.91 -13.25
N ASP A 194 -2.42 28.23 -13.03
CA ASP A 194 -1.26 29.02 -13.41
C ASP A 194 -0.07 28.74 -12.49
N ILE A 195 1.01 28.22 -13.08
CA ILE A 195 2.21 27.80 -12.36
C ILE A 195 2.90 28.99 -11.67
N ASP A 196 2.93 30.16 -12.29
CA ASP A 196 3.59 31.33 -11.71
C ASP A 196 2.79 31.86 -10.51
N VAL A 197 1.46 31.88 -10.60
CA VAL A 197 0.58 32.24 -9.48
C VAL A 197 0.74 31.26 -8.32
N LEU A 198 0.82 29.96 -8.60
CA LEU A 198 1.06 28.93 -7.60
C LEU A 198 2.39 29.13 -6.88
N LEU A 199 3.49 29.32 -7.64
CA LEU A 199 4.83 29.53 -7.09
C LEU A 199 4.93 30.82 -6.27
N ASP A 200 4.34 31.92 -6.73
CA ASP A 200 4.30 33.19 -5.99
C ASP A 200 3.57 33.03 -4.65
N ARG A 201 2.43 32.34 -4.65
CA ARG A 201 1.63 32.11 -3.44
C ARG A 201 2.30 31.13 -2.49
N ALA A 202 2.96 30.08 -2.99
CA ALA A 202 3.59 29.05 -2.18
C ALA A 202 4.83 29.56 -1.44
N GLN A 203 5.49 30.61 -1.95
CA GLN A 203 6.66 31.22 -1.31
C GLN A 203 6.39 31.64 0.15
N LYS A 204 5.17 32.02 0.52
CA LYS A 204 4.82 32.43 1.90
C LYS A 204 5.00 31.33 2.95
N TYR A 205 5.06 30.05 2.53
CA TYR A 205 5.21 28.90 3.41
C TYR A 205 6.66 28.48 3.66
N ILE A 206 7.60 29.13 2.98
CA ILE A 206 9.03 28.93 3.15
C ILE A 206 9.53 29.91 4.20
N LYS A 207 10.20 29.41 5.24
CA LYS A 207 10.82 30.24 6.28
C LYS A 207 12.30 30.48 5.99
N ASN A 208 12.95 29.56 5.30
CA ASN A 208 14.37 29.61 5.00
C ASN A 208 14.68 30.48 3.76
N GLU A 209 15.43 31.57 3.94
CA GLU A 209 15.81 32.48 2.86
C GLU A 209 16.67 31.82 1.75
N GLU A 210 17.46 30.79 2.08
CA GLU A 210 18.26 30.06 1.11
C GLU A 210 17.37 29.35 0.09
N LEU A 211 16.33 28.66 0.57
CA LEU A 211 15.37 27.98 -0.31
C LEU A 211 14.60 28.98 -1.19
N ILE A 212 14.20 30.14 -0.63
CA ILE A 212 13.57 31.22 -1.41
C ILE A 212 14.49 31.67 -2.56
N ARG A 213 15.79 31.87 -2.28
CA ARG A 213 16.78 32.27 -3.30
C ARG A 213 16.99 31.18 -4.36
N ILE A 214 17.03 29.91 -3.96
CA ILE A 214 17.18 28.78 -4.89
C ILE A 214 15.99 28.72 -5.85
N ILE A 215 14.75 28.77 -5.33
CA ILE A 215 13.54 28.74 -6.17
C ILE A 215 13.49 29.95 -7.11
N ALA A 216 13.84 31.15 -6.62
CA ALA A 216 13.92 32.34 -7.46
C ALA A 216 14.96 32.20 -8.59
N ASP A 217 16.13 31.61 -8.29
CA ASP A 217 17.16 31.37 -9.31
C ASP A 217 16.70 30.31 -10.34
N VAL A 218 16.05 29.24 -9.91
CA VAL A 218 15.44 28.23 -10.82
C VAL A 218 14.43 28.90 -11.75
N ARG A 219 13.48 29.68 -11.21
CA ARG A 219 12.49 30.41 -12.01
C ARG A 219 13.14 31.34 -13.03
N ARG A 220 14.16 32.09 -12.60
CA ARG A 220 14.92 32.99 -13.49
C ARG A 220 15.60 32.19 -14.61
N ILE A 221 16.30 31.10 -14.29
CA ILE A 221 16.98 30.26 -15.28
C ILE A 221 15.97 29.69 -16.29
N CYS A 222 14.84 29.14 -15.83
CA CYS A 222 13.79 28.61 -16.71
C CYS A 222 13.08 29.70 -17.53
N SER A 223 13.12 30.96 -17.10
CA SER A 223 12.60 32.09 -17.90
C SER A 223 13.52 32.44 -19.08
N GLU A 224 14.84 32.30 -18.90
CA GLU A 224 15.89 32.64 -19.87
C GLU A 224 16.21 31.49 -20.83
N GLU A 225 16.10 30.23 -20.38
CA GLU A 225 16.41 29.03 -21.15
C GLU A 225 15.26 28.02 -21.07
N LYS A 226 14.86 27.46 -22.21
CA LYS A 226 13.71 26.56 -22.35
C LYS A 226 14.12 25.10 -22.62
N ASP A 227 15.36 24.88 -23.04
CA ASP A 227 15.93 23.53 -23.10
C ASP A 227 16.29 23.06 -21.70
N TRP A 228 15.54 22.09 -21.18
CA TRP A 228 15.72 21.56 -19.84
C TRP A 228 17.12 20.98 -19.61
N ARG A 229 17.81 20.50 -20.65
CA ARG A 229 19.18 19.99 -20.54
C ARG A 229 20.15 21.10 -20.18
N ARG A 230 20.02 22.25 -20.84
CA ARG A 230 20.81 23.43 -20.53
C ARG A 230 20.47 23.99 -19.17
N VAL A 231 19.19 23.99 -18.78
CA VAL A 231 18.78 24.34 -17.41
C VAL A 231 19.47 23.42 -16.40
N ARG A 232 19.48 22.11 -16.61
CA ARG A 232 20.22 21.15 -15.78
C ARG A 232 21.72 21.48 -15.74
N ASP A 233 22.35 21.79 -16.88
CA ASP A 233 23.76 22.17 -16.94
C ASP A 233 24.07 23.44 -16.13
N TYR A 234 23.12 24.39 -16.03
CA TYR A 234 23.23 25.54 -15.15
C TYR A 234 23.02 25.19 -13.67
N LEU A 235 22.09 24.29 -13.35
CA LEU A 235 21.74 23.92 -11.98
C LEU A 235 22.78 22.98 -11.34
N ASN A 236 23.30 22.01 -12.09
CA ASN A 236 24.21 20.97 -11.56
C ASN A 236 25.43 21.53 -10.81
N PRO A 237 26.24 22.48 -11.36
CA PRO A 237 27.39 23.01 -10.63
C PRO A 237 27.02 23.91 -9.44
N LYS A 238 25.77 24.36 -9.32
CA LYS A 238 25.29 25.22 -8.22
C LYS A 238 24.57 24.45 -7.12
N TYR A 239 23.82 23.41 -7.50
CA TYR A 239 22.85 22.75 -6.64
C TYR A 239 22.93 21.23 -6.69
N GLY A 240 23.76 20.62 -7.54
CA GLY A 240 23.90 19.17 -7.69
C GLY A 240 24.44 18.45 -6.44
N TYR A 241 24.49 17.12 -6.50
CA TYR A 241 24.99 16.26 -5.42
C TYR A 241 26.47 16.50 -5.04
N ASP A 242 27.27 17.09 -5.92
CA ASP A 242 28.65 17.48 -5.60
C ASP A 242 28.73 18.76 -4.74
N VAL A 243 27.63 19.51 -4.63
CA VAL A 243 27.56 20.78 -3.88
C VAL A 243 26.96 20.58 -2.49
N TYR A 244 25.88 19.80 -2.39
CA TYR A 244 25.19 19.54 -1.12
C TYR A 244 25.51 18.14 -0.59
N PRO A 245 25.93 18.00 0.69
CA PRO A 245 26.37 16.73 1.23
C PRO A 245 25.21 15.75 1.46
N GLY A 246 25.49 14.45 1.35
CA GLY A 246 24.50 13.39 1.57
C GLY A 246 24.45 12.42 0.39
N CYS A 247 23.60 11.41 0.48
CA CYS A 247 23.39 10.45 -0.61
C CYS A 247 22.32 10.93 -1.60
N CYS A 248 21.30 11.63 -1.11
CA CYS A 248 20.19 12.14 -1.88
C CYS A 248 19.68 13.44 -1.24
N HIS A 249 20.43 14.52 -1.41
CA HIS A 249 20.11 15.79 -0.74
C HIS A 249 18.85 16.43 -1.33
N MET A 250 18.05 17.10 -0.50
CA MET A 250 16.78 17.69 -0.94
C MET A 250 16.94 18.75 -2.03
N VAL A 251 17.91 19.66 -1.90
CA VAL A 251 18.06 20.84 -2.77
C VAL A 251 18.12 20.53 -4.28
N PRO A 252 19.05 19.68 -4.79
CA PRO A 252 19.11 19.36 -6.22
C PRO A 252 17.78 18.83 -6.77
N ASN A 253 17.18 17.90 -6.04
CA ASN A 253 15.92 17.26 -6.40
C ASN A 253 14.76 18.27 -6.41
N HIS A 254 14.60 19.07 -5.36
CA HIS A 254 13.55 20.10 -5.31
C HIS A 254 13.73 21.15 -6.42
N ALA A 255 14.97 21.57 -6.71
CA ALA A 255 15.26 22.46 -7.83
C ALA A 255 14.83 21.84 -9.17
N MET A 256 15.05 20.54 -9.37
CA MET A 256 14.63 19.83 -10.59
C MET A 256 13.11 19.63 -10.66
N VAL A 257 12.44 19.36 -9.53
CA VAL A 257 10.97 19.29 -9.48
C VAL A 257 10.37 20.61 -9.95
N ILE A 258 10.83 21.74 -9.40
CA ILE A 258 10.34 23.07 -9.81
C ILE A 258 10.68 23.37 -11.27
N ALA A 259 11.90 23.05 -11.73
CA ALA A 259 12.28 23.23 -13.14
C ALA A 259 11.40 22.38 -14.08
N SER A 260 11.10 21.14 -13.69
CA SER A 260 10.26 20.22 -14.47
C SER A 260 8.82 20.71 -14.57
N ILE A 261 8.26 21.25 -13.47
CA ILE A 261 6.94 21.89 -13.46
C ILE A 261 6.91 23.07 -14.44
N ILE A 262 7.88 23.99 -14.34
CA ILE A 262 7.91 25.22 -15.17
C ILE A 262 8.12 24.89 -16.65
N LEU A 263 9.08 24.04 -16.98
CA LEU A 263 9.44 23.73 -18.36
C LEU A 263 8.48 22.74 -19.02
N GLY A 264 7.83 21.89 -18.22
CA GLY A 264 6.77 21.00 -18.63
C GLY A 264 5.47 21.75 -18.97
N GLY A 265 5.13 22.78 -18.18
CA GLY A 265 3.91 23.58 -18.40
C GLY A 265 2.66 22.72 -18.23
N ASP A 266 1.72 22.84 -19.16
CA ASP A 266 0.46 22.06 -19.15
C ASP A 266 0.58 20.68 -19.83
N ASP A 267 1.80 20.21 -20.07
CA ASP A 267 2.07 18.89 -20.65
C ASP A 267 2.55 17.92 -19.57
N PHE A 268 1.64 17.04 -19.15
CA PHE A 268 1.90 16.03 -18.11
C PHE A 268 3.09 15.13 -18.48
N GLN A 269 3.06 14.54 -19.68
CA GLN A 269 4.10 13.62 -20.15
C GLN A 269 5.46 14.31 -20.20
N LYS A 270 5.52 15.53 -20.74
CA LYS A 270 6.76 16.30 -20.80
C LYS A 270 7.29 16.61 -19.40
N SER A 271 6.42 16.98 -18.46
CA SER A 271 6.82 17.32 -17.09
C SER A 271 7.50 16.13 -16.39
N ILE A 272 6.86 14.95 -16.39
CA ILE A 272 7.46 13.75 -15.79
C ILE A 272 8.67 13.26 -16.58
N SER A 273 8.68 13.43 -17.91
CA SER A 273 9.83 13.07 -18.75
C SER A 273 11.08 13.88 -18.39
N ILE A 274 10.95 15.19 -18.13
CA ILE A 274 12.07 16.04 -17.67
C ILE A 274 12.55 15.56 -16.31
N ALA A 275 11.63 15.38 -15.35
CA ALA A 275 11.95 14.98 -13.98
C ALA A 275 12.72 13.64 -13.95
N THR A 276 12.30 12.67 -14.76
CA THR A 276 12.96 11.37 -14.86
C THR A 276 14.27 11.41 -15.65
N SER A 277 14.36 12.19 -16.73
CA SER A 277 15.54 12.22 -17.60
C SER A 277 16.70 13.03 -17.01
N ALA A 278 16.43 13.89 -16.03
CA ALA A 278 17.43 14.73 -15.40
C ALA A 278 18.36 14.00 -14.40
N ALA A 279 18.12 12.70 -14.15
CA ALA A 279 18.79 11.88 -13.15
C ALA A 279 18.52 12.32 -11.71
N TRP A 280 19.53 12.23 -10.83
CA TRP A 280 19.39 12.37 -9.39
C TRP A 280 18.42 11.31 -8.85
N ASP A 281 17.37 11.71 -8.16
CA ASP A 281 16.38 10.79 -7.62
C ASP A 281 15.13 10.72 -8.53
N THR A 282 15.17 9.81 -9.50
CA THR A 282 14.34 9.88 -10.70
C THR A 282 12.88 9.51 -10.48
N ASP A 283 12.62 8.50 -9.66
CA ASP A 283 11.27 8.12 -9.21
C ASP A 283 10.65 9.18 -8.33
N CYS A 284 11.38 9.68 -7.33
CA CYS A 284 10.80 10.63 -6.39
C CYS A 284 10.47 11.97 -7.06
N ASN A 285 11.37 12.49 -7.91
CA ASN A 285 11.16 13.74 -8.63
C ASN A 285 9.97 13.62 -9.58
N ALA A 286 9.90 12.51 -10.34
CA ALA A 286 8.80 12.28 -11.26
C ALA A 286 7.49 11.99 -10.53
N GLY A 287 7.52 11.31 -9.39
CA GLY A 287 6.38 11.05 -8.52
C GLY A 287 5.74 12.32 -8.00
N ASN A 288 6.53 13.24 -7.44
CA ASN A 288 6.05 14.54 -6.97
C ASN A 288 5.51 15.42 -8.13
N VAL A 289 6.25 15.49 -9.25
CA VAL A 289 5.78 16.25 -10.45
C VAL A 289 4.50 15.66 -11.01
N GLY A 290 4.39 14.32 -11.01
CA GLY A 290 3.23 13.57 -11.43
C GLY A 290 2.03 13.84 -10.52
N ALA A 291 2.19 13.79 -9.20
CA ALA A 291 1.13 14.11 -8.24
C ALA A 291 0.59 15.53 -8.45
N PHE A 292 1.47 16.53 -8.46
CA PHE A 292 1.11 17.92 -8.70
C PHE A 292 0.35 18.14 -10.01
N ASN A 293 0.87 17.65 -11.13
CA ASN A 293 0.19 17.83 -12.42
C ASN A 293 -1.03 16.92 -12.58
N GLY A 294 -1.11 15.79 -11.89
CA GLY A 294 -2.31 14.96 -11.81
C GLY A 294 -3.47 15.74 -11.17
N ILE A 295 -3.21 16.45 -10.08
CA ILE A 295 -4.20 17.33 -9.43
C ILE A 295 -4.58 18.51 -10.34
N ARG A 296 -3.57 19.18 -10.91
CA ARG A 296 -3.72 20.45 -11.65
C ARG A 296 -4.38 20.28 -13.03
N LEU A 297 -3.95 19.24 -13.75
CA LEU A 297 -4.36 18.98 -15.14
C LEU A 297 -5.47 17.92 -15.23
N GLY A 298 -5.65 17.10 -14.18
CA GLY A 298 -6.64 16.04 -14.14
C GLY A 298 -6.32 14.88 -15.09
N LEU A 299 -7.28 13.97 -15.24
CA LEU A 299 -7.15 12.80 -16.11
C LEU A 299 -6.91 13.18 -17.58
N ASP A 300 -7.54 14.27 -18.06
CA ASP A 300 -7.35 14.74 -19.44
C ASP A 300 -5.88 15.12 -19.70
N GLY A 301 -5.18 15.67 -18.71
CA GLY A 301 -3.75 15.95 -18.80
C GLY A 301 -2.90 14.68 -18.87
N ILE A 302 -3.23 13.67 -18.06
CA ILE A 302 -2.56 12.37 -18.07
C ILE A 302 -2.76 11.66 -19.42
N ASP A 303 -3.99 11.71 -19.95
CA ASP A 303 -4.41 11.02 -21.18
C ASP A 303 -4.01 11.75 -22.47
N ALA A 304 -3.44 12.97 -22.37
CA ALA A 304 -3.01 13.75 -23.54
C ALA A 304 -1.77 13.18 -24.24
N GLY A 305 -0.99 12.36 -23.53
CA GLY A 305 0.29 11.81 -23.98
C GLY A 305 0.29 10.32 -24.27
N ALA A 306 1.41 9.67 -23.98
CA ALA A 306 1.53 8.21 -24.02
C ALA A 306 0.56 7.52 -23.04
N ASP A 307 0.17 6.28 -23.34
CA ASP A 307 -0.66 5.49 -22.44
C ASP A 307 0.14 5.04 -21.22
N PHE A 308 0.00 5.80 -20.13
CA PHE A 308 0.62 5.50 -18.84
C PHE A 308 -0.30 4.71 -17.90
N ARG A 309 -1.62 4.69 -18.15
CA ARG A 309 -2.62 4.18 -17.23
C ARG A 309 -2.89 2.70 -17.44
N THR A 310 -3.03 2.25 -18.70
CA THR A 310 -3.30 0.83 -18.98
C THR A 310 -2.21 -0.09 -18.43
N PRO A 311 -0.90 0.22 -18.56
CA PRO A 311 0.15 -0.63 -18.00
C PRO A 311 0.12 -0.73 -16.47
N VAL A 312 -0.30 0.34 -15.79
CA VAL A 312 -0.39 0.37 -14.32
C VAL A 312 -1.69 -0.27 -13.83
N SER A 313 -2.79 -0.09 -14.57
CA SER A 313 -4.12 -0.60 -14.25
C SER A 313 -4.53 -0.29 -12.80
N ASP A 314 -4.22 0.93 -12.33
CA ASP A 314 -4.42 1.40 -10.95
C ASP A 314 -3.63 0.65 -9.86
N LEU A 315 -2.91 -0.42 -10.18
CA LEU A 315 -2.31 -1.34 -9.20
C LEU A 315 -1.11 -0.71 -8.50
N MET A 316 -1.05 -0.88 -7.17
CA MET A 316 0.12 -0.50 -6.39
C MET A 316 0.37 -1.44 -5.21
N TYR A 317 1.61 -1.40 -4.69
CA TYR A 317 2.00 -2.10 -3.47
C TYR A 317 2.37 -1.10 -2.37
N VAL A 318 1.57 -1.06 -1.30
CA VAL A 318 1.84 -0.26 -0.09
C VAL A 318 2.39 -1.19 0.98
N VAL A 319 3.68 -1.51 0.89
CA VAL A 319 4.31 -2.56 1.71
C VAL A 319 4.50 -2.08 3.15
N ALA A 320 3.70 -2.59 4.07
CA ALA A 320 3.68 -2.23 5.49
C ALA A 320 3.36 -3.45 6.37
N SER A 321 3.35 -3.28 7.70
CA SER A 321 2.98 -4.33 8.66
C SER A 321 1.50 -4.75 8.60
N ASP A 322 0.64 -3.92 7.99
CA ASP A 322 -0.74 -4.25 7.66
C ASP A 322 -0.79 -5.03 6.34
N GLY A 323 -0.46 -6.32 6.42
CA GLY A 323 -0.27 -7.18 5.25
C GLY A 323 -1.47 -7.23 4.30
N GLY A 324 -2.70 -7.26 4.82
CA GLY A 324 -3.92 -7.35 4.00
C GLY A 324 -4.29 -6.05 3.27
N SER A 325 -3.52 -4.99 3.47
CA SER A 325 -3.68 -3.73 2.74
C SER A 325 -2.58 -3.47 1.71
N VAL A 326 -1.62 -4.38 1.57
CA VAL A 326 -0.43 -4.15 0.73
C VAL A 326 -0.78 -4.13 -0.74
N VAL A 327 -1.55 -5.12 -1.21
CA VAL A 327 -2.07 -5.13 -2.59
C VAL A 327 -3.30 -4.25 -2.62
N THR A 328 -3.19 -3.11 -3.29
CA THR A 328 -4.24 -2.10 -3.37
C THR A 328 -4.21 -1.38 -4.72
N ASP A 329 -5.03 -0.35 -4.86
CA ASP A 329 -5.28 0.32 -6.11
C ASP A 329 -5.60 1.81 -5.92
N ALA A 330 -5.45 2.59 -6.99
CA ALA A 330 -5.63 4.03 -6.98
C ALA A 330 -7.04 4.47 -6.54
N VAL A 331 -8.09 3.69 -6.81
CA VAL A 331 -9.46 4.00 -6.35
C VAL A 331 -9.55 3.87 -4.84
N THR A 332 -9.06 2.75 -4.29
CA THR A 332 -9.06 2.51 -2.84
C THR A 332 -8.31 3.62 -2.09
N GLU A 333 -7.13 4.03 -2.55
CA GLU A 333 -6.36 5.08 -1.87
C GLU A 333 -6.97 6.49 -2.10
N ALA A 334 -7.52 6.77 -3.29
CA ALA A 334 -8.23 8.03 -3.54
C ALA A 334 -9.47 8.18 -2.65
N ASP A 335 -10.23 7.10 -2.45
CA ASP A 335 -11.40 7.08 -1.56
C ASP A 335 -11.00 7.31 -0.08
N ARG A 336 -9.85 6.76 0.36
CA ARG A 336 -9.31 7.06 1.70
C ARG A 336 -8.91 8.51 1.86
N ILE A 337 -8.29 9.10 0.85
CA ILE A 337 -7.89 10.51 0.84
C ILE A 337 -9.13 11.42 0.83
N LEU A 338 -10.13 11.10 0.00
CA LEU A 338 -11.39 11.82 -0.07
C LEU A 338 -12.14 11.77 1.27
N LYS A 339 -12.16 10.61 1.94
CA LYS A 339 -12.70 10.49 3.30
C LYS A 339 -11.95 11.40 4.28
N ALA A 340 -10.62 11.39 4.24
CA ALA A 340 -9.83 12.27 5.12
C ALA A 340 -10.10 13.75 4.84
N ALA A 341 -10.23 14.15 3.58
CA ALA A 341 -10.58 15.52 3.20
C ALA A 341 -11.93 15.95 3.77
N ALA A 342 -12.92 15.05 3.74
CA ALA A 342 -14.23 15.27 4.32
C ALA A 342 -14.16 15.45 5.85
N GLU A 343 -13.46 14.56 6.55
CA GLU A 343 -13.26 14.61 8.01
C GLU A 343 -12.49 15.87 8.46
N LEU A 344 -11.48 16.28 7.69
CA LEU A 344 -10.72 17.52 7.94
C LEU A 344 -11.55 18.78 7.69
N SER A 345 -12.54 18.71 6.80
CA SER A 345 -13.42 19.83 6.41
C SER A 345 -14.77 19.83 7.12
N ASP A 346 -15.02 18.89 8.04
CA ASP A 346 -16.31 18.69 8.70
C ASP A 346 -17.47 18.45 7.71
N GLU A 347 -17.19 17.77 6.59
CA GLU A 347 -18.18 17.38 5.59
C GLU A 347 -18.58 15.92 5.74
N GLU A 348 -19.88 15.65 5.70
CA GLU A 348 -20.40 14.28 5.58
C GLU A 348 -20.52 13.90 4.10
N ILE A 349 -19.80 12.86 3.70
CA ILE A 349 -19.85 12.32 2.34
C ILE A 349 -20.21 10.84 2.34
N THR A 350 -20.74 10.36 1.22
CA THR A 350 -20.97 8.93 0.98
C THR A 350 -20.06 8.47 -0.14
N ILE A 351 -19.19 7.51 0.17
CA ILE A 351 -18.28 6.87 -0.78
C ILE A 351 -18.86 5.49 -1.14
N PRO A 352 -18.79 5.05 -2.41
CA PRO A 352 -19.19 3.70 -2.80
C PRO A 352 -18.55 2.62 -1.91
N THR A 353 -19.36 1.69 -1.42
CA THR A 353 -18.88 0.58 -0.61
C THR A 353 -18.60 -0.64 -1.49
N GLY A 354 -17.43 -1.26 -1.33
CA GLY A 354 -17.08 -2.52 -1.97
C GLY A 354 -15.59 -2.57 -2.29
N LYS A 355 -15.05 -3.77 -2.51
CA LYS A 355 -13.63 -3.93 -2.84
C LYS A 355 -13.27 -3.34 -4.21
N TYR A 356 -14.14 -3.54 -5.20
CA TYR A 356 -13.99 -2.97 -6.54
C TYR A 356 -15.30 -2.33 -6.99
N THR A 357 -15.29 -1.03 -7.24
CA THR A 357 -16.45 -0.19 -7.57
C THR A 357 -16.32 0.53 -8.91
N PHE A 358 -15.09 0.58 -9.45
CA PHE A 358 -14.75 1.22 -10.73
C PHE A 358 -15.24 2.66 -10.82
N ALA A 359 -15.25 3.37 -9.68
CA ALA A 359 -15.99 4.61 -9.50
C ALA A 359 -15.42 5.82 -10.27
N TYR A 360 -14.14 5.76 -10.64
CA TYR A 360 -13.43 6.84 -11.31
C TYR A 360 -13.29 6.59 -12.82
N ARG A 361 -13.21 7.67 -13.59
CA ARG A 361 -13.19 7.60 -15.06
C ARG A 361 -11.98 6.79 -15.54
N GLY A 362 -12.23 5.72 -16.30
CA GLY A 362 -11.18 4.85 -16.85
C GLY A 362 -10.43 3.98 -15.82
N SER A 363 -10.96 3.82 -14.61
CA SER A 363 -10.37 2.92 -13.62
C SER A 363 -10.63 1.46 -13.95
N THR A 364 -9.63 0.61 -13.77
CA THR A 364 -9.73 -0.86 -13.92
C THR A 364 -9.40 -1.61 -12.63
N GLN A 365 -8.93 -0.94 -11.57
CA GLN A 365 -8.63 -1.51 -10.24
C GLN A 365 -7.88 -2.86 -10.27
N GLY A 366 -6.78 -2.90 -11.03
CA GLY A 366 -5.88 -4.03 -11.14
C GLY A 366 -6.35 -5.14 -12.08
N PHE A 367 -7.54 -5.01 -12.69
CA PHE A 367 -7.98 -5.99 -13.68
C PHE A 367 -7.15 -5.89 -14.96
N ALA A 368 -6.76 -7.06 -15.47
CA ALA A 368 -6.06 -7.22 -16.73
C ALA A 368 -6.52 -8.53 -17.40
N ILE A 369 -6.13 -8.72 -18.67
CA ILE A 369 -6.25 -10.02 -19.33
C ILE A 369 -5.41 -11.04 -18.55
N CYS A 370 -5.99 -12.19 -18.23
CA CYS A 370 -5.29 -13.21 -17.45
C CYS A 370 -4.43 -14.10 -18.35
N GLU A 371 -3.13 -14.15 -18.05
CA GLU A 371 -2.13 -14.94 -18.79
C GLU A 371 -2.13 -16.43 -18.43
N TYR A 372 -2.86 -16.85 -17.39
CA TYR A 372 -2.86 -18.25 -16.95
C TYR A 372 -3.41 -19.18 -18.05
N GLU A 373 -2.69 -20.27 -18.33
CA GLU A 373 -2.95 -21.23 -19.41
C GLU A 373 -4.26 -22.01 -19.19
N GLY A 374 -5.39 -21.40 -19.57
CA GLY A 374 -6.74 -21.96 -19.39
C GLY A 374 -7.54 -22.21 -20.68
N GLY A 375 -6.96 -21.94 -21.87
CA GLY A 375 -7.61 -22.15 -23.17
C GLY A 375 -7.70 -20.87 -24.04
N SER A 376 -7.44 -21.03 -25.34
CA SER A 376 -7.40 -20.05 -26.45
C SER A 376 -7.64 -18.57 -26.07
N GLN A 377 -6.55 -17.85 -25.79
CA GLN A 377 -6.49 -16.49 -25.26
C GLN A 377 -6.52 -15.37 -26.35
N ASN A 378 -6.94 -14.17 -25.95
CA ASN A 378 -6.97 -12.87 -26.65
C ASN A 378 -8.20 -12.52 -27.50
N THR A 379 -9.38 -12.88 -26.99
CA THR A 379 -10.70 -12.48 -27.53
C THR A 379 -11.39 -11.41 -26.69
N VAL A 380 -10.74 -10.90 -25.64
CA VAL A 380 -11.31 -9.85 -24.78
C VAL A 380 -10.43 -8.62 -24.71
N SER A 381 -11.07 -7.46 -24.53
CA SER A 381 -10.45 -6.22 -24.10
C SER A 381 -11.23 -5.66 -22.92
N ILE A 382 -10.56 -4.92 -22.06
CA ILE A 382 -11.16 -4.29 -20.88
C ILE A 382 -11.04 -2.78 -20.95
N ARG A 383 -12.01 -2.10 -20.37
CA ARG A 383 -12.04 -0.65 -20.15
C ARG A 383 -13.02 -0.34 -19.04
N ASN A 384 -13.08 0.89 -18.56
CA ASN A 384 -14.20 1.32 -17.73
C ASN A 384 -15.38 1.77 -18.61
N GLY A 385 -16.59 1.36 -18.24
CA GLY A 385 -17.82 1.76 -18.93
C GLY A 385 -18.10 3.26 -18.87
N ASN A 386 -17.51 3.99 -17.93
CA ASN A 386 -17.70 5.43 -17.75
C ASN A 386 -16.80 6.32 -18.63
N GLU A 387 -15.85 5.75 -19.38
CA GLU A 387 -14.94 6.51 -20.25
C GLU A 387 -15.68 7.29 -21.35
N ASP A 388 -16.78 6.73 -21.86
CA ASP A 388 -17.62 7.34 -22.91
C ASP A 388 -18.93 7.91 -22.35
N GLY A 389 -18.97 8.27 -21.06
CA GLY A 389 -20.18 8.76 -20.38
C GLY A 389 -21.21 7.66 -20.04
N GLY A 390 -20.79 6.39 -20.10
CA GLY A 390 -21.58 5.26 -19.62
C GLY A 390 -21.57 5.13 -18.09
N MET A 391 -21.95 3.96 -17.59
CA MET A 391 -21.99 3.69 -16.15
C MET A 391 -20.64 3.18 -15.63
N ASN A 392 -20.34 3.47 -14.36
CA ASN A 392 -19.20 2.88 -13.66
C ASN A 392 -19.26 1.35 -13.75
N GLY A 393 -18.13 0.74 -14.11
CA GLY A 393 -17.99 -0.70 -14.15
C GLY A 393 -16.91 -1.14 -15.14
N LEU A 394 -16.33 -2.31 -14.87
CA LEU A 394 -15.38 -2.94 -15.78
C LEU A 394 -16.11 -3.54 -16.97
N ALA A 395 -16.02 -2.87 -18.12
CA ALA A 395 -16.55 -3.35 -19.38
C ALA A 395 -15.57 -4.37 -19.99
N ILE A 396 -16.10 -5.57 -20.28
CA ILE A 396 -15.40 -6.68 -20.88
C ILE A 396 -15.95 -6.86 -22.28
N LYS A 397 -15.22 -6.37 -23.27
CA LYS A 397 -15.59 -6.49 -24.68
C LYS A 397 -15.05 -7.81 -25.22
N CYS A 398 -15.96 -8.72 -25.52
CA CYS A 398 -15.72 -10.04 -26.07
C CYS A 398 -15.82 -10.01 -27.61
N SER A 399 -14.87 -10.64 -28.29
CA SER A 399 -14.81 -10.75 -29.74
C SER A 399 -14.52 -12.20 -30.11
N GLN A 400 -15.37 -12.80 -30.94
CA GLN A 400 -15.19 -14.15 -31.45
C GLN A 400 -15.09 -15.25 -30.37
N LEU A 401 -15.73 -15.04 -29.22
CA LEU A 401 -15.92 -16.15 -28.27
C LEU A 401 -16.81 -17.21 -28.91
N ALA A 402 -16.55 -18.48 -28.63
CA ALA A 402 -17.33 -19.61 -29.12
C ALA A 402 -17.07 -20.84 -28.23
N ALA A 403 -17.67 -21.99 -28.56
CA ALA A 403 -17.42 -23.23 -27.83
C ALA A 403 -15.91 -23.56 -27.78
N GLY A 404 -15.35 -23.61 -26.57
CA GLY A 404 -13.93 -23.87 -26.34
C GLY A 404 -13.01 -22.63 -26.38
N VAL A 405 -13.54 -21.45 -26.71
CA VAL A 405 -12.80 -20.17 -26.73
C VAL A 405 -13.38 -19.26 -25.65
N THR A 406 -12.56 -18.85 -24.69
CA THR A 406 -13.00 -18.10 -23.51
C THR A 406 -12.29 -16.76 -23.39
N GLY A 407 -12.93 -15.82 -22.70
CA GLY A 407 -12.37 -14.54 -22.33
C GLY A 407 -12.01 -14.54 -20.86
N ASN A 408 -10.73 -14.39 -20.53
CA ASN A 408 -10.23 -14.48 -19.16
C ASN A 408 -9.66 -13.16 -18.70
N ILE A 409 -10.19 -12.64 -17.59
CA ILE A 409 -9.65 -11.47 -16.90
C ILE A 409 -9.39 -11.81 -15.44
N SER A 410 -8.46 -11.09 -14.81
CA SER A 410 -8.14 -11.27 -13.39
C SER A 410 -7.57 -10.01 -12.78
N THR A 411 -7.68 -9.89 -11.45
CA THR A 411 -7.02 -8.88 -10.64
C THR A 411 -6.19 -9.56 -9.53
N PRO A 412 -5.02 -9.01 -9.14
CA PRO A 412 -4.27 -9.48 -8.00
C PRO A 412 -5.04 -9.35 -6.68
N THR A 413 -4.92 -10.38 -5.84
CA THR A 413 -5.41 -10.39 -4.44
C THR A 413 -4.27 -10.69 -3.46
N PHE A 414 -3.09 -11.01 -3.96
CA PHE A 414 -1.82 -11.12 -3.26
C PHE A 414 -0.71 -10.80 -4.28
N ILE A 415 0.52 -10.67 -3.80
CA ILE A 415 1.65 -10.35 -4.68
C ILE A 415 1.92 -11.52 -5.61
N ASP A 416 1.97 -11.27 -6.91
CA ASP A 416 2.38 -12.25 -7.92
C ASP A 416 3.89 -12.44 -7.85
N MET A 417 4.30 -13.49 -7.16
CA MET A 417 5.70 -13.68 -6.81
C MET A 417 6.56 -14.23 -7.94
N ASN A 418 5.93 -14.71 -9.03
CA ASN A 418 6.64 -15.01 -10.27
C ASN A 418 7.15 -13.74 -10.97
N ARG A 419 6.60 -12.57 -10.60
CA ARG A 419 6.96 -11.26 -11.14
C ARG A 419 7.78 -10.41 -10.17
N LEU A 420 8.09 -10.92 -8.97
CA LEU A 420 8.92 -10.22 -8.01
C LEU A 420 10.40 -10.30 -8.38
N GLN A 421 11.06 -9.15 -8.43
CA GLN A 421 12.52 -9.12 -8.43
C GLN A 421 13.05 -9.41 -7.01
N ALA A 422 14.17 -10.13 -6.92
CA ALA A 422 14.78 -10.55 -5.65
C ALA A 422 15.24 -9.41 -4.71
N ASN A 423 15.17 -8.15 -5.14
CA ASN A 423 15.84 -7.02 -4.49
C ASN A 423 15.02 -6.34 -3.37
N PHE A 424 13.72 -6.61 -3.27
CA PHE A 424 12.87 -6.05 -2.21
C PHE A 424 12.16 -7.14 -1.41
N SER A 425 12.25 -7.04 -0.08
CA SER A 425 11.45 -7.88 0.82
C SER A 425 10.02 -7.40 0.78
N THR A 426 9.20 -8.00 -0.08
CA THR A 426 7.78 -7.69 -0.12
C THR A 426 7.03 -8.61 0.84
N ILE A 427 6.52 -8.01 1.90
CA ILE A 427 5.69 -8.65 2.91
C ILE A 427 4.26 -8.22 2.67
N ALA A 428 3.34 -9.17 2.58
CA ALA A 428 1.92 -8.92 2.37
C ALA A 428 1.10 -10.06 2.95
N SER A 429 -0.21 -9.84 3.02
CA SER A 429 -1.20 -10.90 3.21
C SER A 429 -2.21 -10.84 2.08
N PRO A 430 -2.81 -11.98 1.68
CA PRO A 430 -3.89 -11.97 0.71
C PRO A 430 -5.03 -11.05 1.16
N THR A 431 -5.76 -10.51 0.19
CA THR A 431 -7.00 -9.78 0.44
C THR A 431 -8.21 -10.72 0.45
N LEU A 432 -8.09 -11.89 -0.20
CA LEU A 432 -9.14 -12.90 -0.35
C LEU A 432 -8.68 -14.24 0.23
N TYR A 433 -9.56 -14.89 0.99
CA TYR A 433 -9.29 -16.14 1.70
C TYR A 433 -10.36 -17.20 1.39
N SER A 434 -10.01 -18.47 1.61
CA SER A 434 -10.96 -19.58 1.60
C SER A 434 -12.19 -19.29 2.47
N SER A 435 -13.33 -19.84 2.06
CA SER A 435 -14.64 -19.70 2.70
C SER A 435 -15.31 -18.31 2.65
N GLN A 436 -14.58 -17.24 2.29
CA GLN A 436 -15.21 -15.93 2.06
C GLN A 436 -16.14 -16.00 0.84
N ILE A 437 -17.15 -15.12 0.82
CA ILE A 437 -18.16 -15.08 -0.24
C ILE A 437 -17.87 -13.89 -1.16
N VAL A 438 -17.47 -14.18 -2.40
CA VAL A 438 -17.29 -13.16 -3.45
C VAL A 438 -18.63 -12.89 -4.12
N LYS A 439 -19.12 -11.66 -3.92
CA LYS A 439 -20.35 -11.14 -4.54
C LYS A 439 -19.99 -10.26 -5.72
N THR A 440 -20.71 -10.42 -6.82
CA THR A 440 -20.48 -9.67 -8.05
C THR A 440 -21.80 -9.27 -8.67
N ARG A 441 -21.93 -7.99 -9.03
CA ARG A 441 -23.06 -7.50 -9.84
C ARG A 441 -22.59 -7.27 -11.28
N ILE A 442 -23.38 -7.76 -12.23
CA ILE A 442 -23.03 -7.76 -13.66
C ILE A 442 -24.23 -7.28 -14.46
N LYS A 443 -23.98 -6.41 -15.44
CA LYS A 443 -24.95 -6.02 -16.44
C LYS A 443 -24.60 -6.66 -17.79
N LYS A 444 -25.59 -7.29 -18.42
CA LYS A 444 -25.51 -7.77 -19.82
C LYS A 444 -26.58 -7.07 -20.66
N SER A 445 -26.19 -6.53 -21.81
CA SER A 445 -27.10 -5.68 -22.62
C SER A 445 -27.92 -6.45 -23.65
N ASP A 446 -27.50 -7.63 -24.07
CA ASP A 446 -28.15 -8.44 -25.10
C ASP A 446 -28.81 -9.71 -24.54
N ASP A 447 -29.54 -10.45 -25.39
CA ASP A 447 -30.18 -11.74 -25.05
C ASP A 447 -29.34 -12.97 -25.45
N SER A 448 -28.07 -12.79 -25.82
CA SER A 448 -27.19 -13.90 -26.25
C SER A 448 -26.94 -14.90 -25.13
N GLU A 449 -26.75 -16.17 -25.47
CA GLU A 449 -26.43 -17.21 -24.48
C GLU A 449 -24.95 -17.10 -24.07
N VAL A 450 -24.70 -16.40 -22.97
CA VAL A 450 -23.35 -16.15 -22.42
C VAL A 450 -23.29 -16.68 -21.00
N PHE A 451 -22.21 -17.38 -20.68
CA PHE A 451 -21.95 -17.93 -19.37
C PHE A 451 -20.74 -17.24 -18.76
N MET A 452 -20.75 -17.11 -17.43
CA MET A 452 -19.61 -16.64 -16.67
C MET A 452 -19.37 -17.55 -15.48
N ARG A 453 -18.10 -17.80 -15.16
CA ARG A 453 -17.68 -18.39 -13.89
C ARG A 453 -16.55 -17.57 -13.29
N LYS A 454 -16.42 -17.64 -11.97
CA LYS A 454 -15.29 -17.10 -11.24
C LYS A 454 -14.21 -18.16 -11.13
N TYR A 455 -12.97 -17.72 -10.97
CA TYR A 455 -11.88 -18.60 -10.58
C TYR A 455 -10.92 -17.88 -9.64
N ILE A 456 -10.18 -18.65 -8.87
CA ILE A 456 -9.01 -18.18 -8.12
C ILE A 456 -7.76 -18.87 -8.66
N LEU A 457 -6.65 -18.16 -8.62
CA LEU A 457 -5.33 -18.76 -8.73
C LEU A 457 -4.64 -18.67 -7.38
N TYR A 458 -4.06 -19.78 -6.95
CA TYR A 458 -3.34 -19.87 -5.69
C TYR A 458 -2.06 -20.68 -5.90
N TYR A 459 -1.05 -20.46 -5.07
CA TYR A 459 0.14 -21.29 -5.04
C TYR A 459 -0.10 -22.46 -4.09
N ASP A 460 0.08 -23.69 -4.54
CA ASP A 460 -0.01 -24.84 -3.62
C ASP A 460 1.23 -24.96 -2.72
N ILE A 461 1.29 -26.01 -1.90
CA ILE A 461 2.39 -26.27 -0.98
C ILE A 461 3.76 -26.48 -1.67
N ASN A 462 3.76 -26.83 -2.96
CA ASN A 462 4.95 -27.01 -3.78
C ASN A 462 5.32 -25.73 -4.56
N ASN A 463 4.55 -24.66 -4.37
CA ASN A 463 4.63 -23.38 -5.09
C ASN A 463 4.16 -23.46 -6.54
N ASP A 464 3.46 -24.53 -6.92
CA ASP A 464 2.87 -24.63 -8.25
C ASP A 464 1.58 -23.82 -8.28
N VAL A 465 1.34 -23.13 -9.41
CA VAL A 465 0.11 -22.38 -9.60
C VAL A 465 -1.03 -23.36 -9.87
N GLN A 466 -2.06 -23.29 -9.06
CA GLN A 466 -3.29 -24.06 -9.20
C GLN A 466 -4.48 -23.13 -9.45
N ALA A 467 -5.52 -23.66 -10.10
CA ALA A 467 -6.75 -22.94 -10.38
C ALA A 467 -7.97 -23.68 -9.80
N LEU A 468 -8.86 -22.95 -9.13
CA LEU A 468 -10.16 -23.45 -8.68
C LEU A 468 -11.26 -22.58 -9.29
N TYR A 469 -12.31 -23.23 -9.77
CA TYR A 469 -13.38 -22.58 -10.54
C TYR A 469 -14.72 -22.71 -9.82
N SER A 470 -15.57 -21.70 -9.96
CA SER A 470 -17.01 -21.85 -9.70
C SER A 470 -17.69 -22.59 -10.86
N ASP A 471 -18.92 -23.03 -10.64
CA ASP A 471 -19.79 -23.45 -11.74
C ASP A 471 -20.05 -22.29 -12.70
N TYR A 472 -20.27 -22.61 -13.98
CA TYR A 472 -20.81 -21.65 -14.94
C TYR A 472 -22.22 -21.22 -14.56
N LYS A 473 -22.48 -19.93 -14.66
CA LYS A 473 -23.80 -19.33 -14.57
C LYS A 473 -24.14 -18.64 -15.87
N GLU A 474 -25.29 -18.97 -16.43
CA GLU A 474 -25.82 -18.26 -17.60
C GLU A 474 -26.24 -16.85 -17.17
N LEU A 475 -25.74 -15.83 -17.87
CA LEU A 475 -26.11 -14.45 -17.63
C LEU A 475 -27.38 -14.12 -18.41
N LYS A 476 -28.38 -13.57 -17.72
CA LYS A 476 -29.62 -13.06 -18.34
C LYS A 476 -29.41 -11.63 -18.81
N ALA A 477 -30.19 -11.18 -19.81
CA ALA A 477 -30.21 -9.78 -20.18
C ALA A 477 -30.62 -8.92 -18.97
N GLY A 478 -29.99 -7.76 -18.80
CA GLY A 478 -30.16 -6.90 -17.64
C GLY A 478 -29.18 -7.23 -16.50
N MET A 479 -29.66 -7.14 -15.27
CA MET A 479 -28.84 -7.26 -14.05
C MET A 479 -28.75 -8.70 -13.57
N ASN A 480 -27.54 -9.11 -13.20
CA ASN A 480 -27.22 -10.42 -12.68
C ASN A 480 -26.45 -10.25 -11.37
N SER A 481 -26.69 -11.15 -10.42
CA SER A 481 -25.93 -11.25 -9.18
C SER A 481 -25.33 -12.64 -9.08
N LEU A 482 -24.01 -12.72 -8.90
CA LEU A 482 -23.29 -13.97 -8.73
C LEU A 482 -22.64 -13.98 -7.34
N GLU A 483 -22.91 -15.02 -6.57
CA GLU A 483 -22.23 -15.29 -5.30
C GLU A 483 -21.39 -16.57 -5.42
N TRP A 484 -20.21 -16.58 -4.81
CA TRP A 484 -19.36 -17.75 -4.78
C TRP A 484 -18.62 -17.84 -3.45
N LYS A 485 -18.82 -18.94 -2.72
CA LYS A 485 -18.01 -19.27 -1.56
C LYS A 485 -16.68 -19.82 -2.06
N VAL A 486 -15.59 -19.13 -1.74
CA VAL A 486 -14.24 -19.53 -2.16
C VAL A 486 -13.92 -20.91 -1.57
N PRO A 487 -13.48 -21.88 -2.40
CA PRO A 487 -13.12 -23.20 -1.92
C PRO A 487 -11.93 -23.18 -0.94
N ASP A 488 -11.76 -24.28 -0.21
CA ASP A 488 -10.58 -24.49 0.63
C ASP A 488 -9.32 -24.64 -0.25
N THR A 489 -8.29 -23.85 0.07
CA THR A 489 -6.96 -23.91 -0.56
C THR A 489 -5.93 -24.61 0.33
N GLY A 490 -6.34 -25.21 1.45
CA GLY A 490 -5.44 -25.73 2.47
C GLY A 490 -4.71 -24.60 3.21
N GLY A 491 -5.35 -23.42 3.29
CA GLY A 491 -4.76 -22.22 3.85
C GLY A 491 -3.67 -21.57 2.99
N MET A 492 -3.53 -21.97 1.73
CA MET A 492 -2.56 -21.38 0.80
C MET A 492 -3.04 -20.05 0.22
N ALA A 493 -2.09 -19.17 -0.10
CA ALA A 493 -2.36 -17.80 -0.55
C ALA A 493 -3.02 -17.76 -1.94
N ILE A 494 -4.23 -17.20 -2.00
CA ILE A 494 -4.90 -16.82 -3.23
C ILE A 494 -4.24 -15.54 -3.74
N PHE A 495 -3.69 -15.56 -4.96
CA PHE A 495 -2.99 -14.41 -5.52
C PHE A 495 -3.73 -13.73 -6.66
N LYS A 496 -4.72 -14.39 -7.29
CA LYS A 496 -5.61 -13.74 -8.26
C LYS A 496 -7.05 -14.18 -8.07
N LEU A 497 -7.96 -13.22 -8.23
CA LEU A 497 -9.37 -13.47 -8.50
C LEU A 497 -9.62 -13.19 -9.98
N GLY A 498 -10.30 -14.10 -10.67
CA GLY A 498 -10.59 -13.95 -12.08
C GLY A 498 -12.01 -14.33 -12.49
N TYR A 499 -12.35 -13.91 -13.70
CA TYR A 499 -13.62 -14.19 -14.36
C TYR A 499 -13.34 -14.77 -15.73
N GLU A 500 -14.02 -15.86 -16.03
CA GLU A 500 -13.99 -16.49 -17.34
C GLU A 500 -15.37 -16.34 -17.99
N VAL A 501 -15.39 -15.72 -19.17
CA VAL A 501 -16.56 -15.57 -20.03
C VAL A 501 -16.52 -16.66 -21.10
N SER A 502 -17.62 -17.38 -21.28
CA SER A 502 -17.75 -18.42 -22.28
C SER A 502 -19.11 -18.38 -22.97
N CYS A 503 -19.19 -18.99 -24.15
CA CYS A 503 -20.44 -19.10 -24.90
C CYS A 503 -20.43 -20.38 -25.75
N ARG A 504 -21.63 -20.89 -26.07
CA ARG A 504 -21.78 -22.09 -26.91
C ARG A 504 -21.75 -21.78 -28.40
N ARG A 505 -22.17 -20.58 -28.76
CA ARG A 505 -22.20 -20.04 -30.13
C ARG A 505 -21.33 -18.79 -30.19
N ARG A 506 -21.00 -18.35 -31.40
CA ARG A 506 -20.22 -17.14 -31.61
C ARG A 506 -20.83 -15.96 -30.85
N TYR A 507 -20.02 -15.28 -30.05
CA TYR A 507 -20.38 -14.08 -29.30
C TYR A 507 -19.39 -12.96 -29.58
N ASP A 508 -19.94 -11.83 -30.05
CA ASP A 508 -19.26 -10.55 -30.21
C ASP A 508 -20.13 -9.52 -29.46
N GLY A 509 -19.68 -9.06 -28.30
CA GLY A 509 -20.51 -8.25 -27.41
C GLY A 509 -19.77 -7.76 -26.16
N GLU A 510 -20.48 -7.10 -25.25
CA GLU A 510 -19.89 -6.49 -24.05
C GLU A 510 -20.70 -6.85 -22.80
N LEU A 511 -19.98 -7.16 -21.73
CA LEU A 511 -20.51 -7.36 -20.37
C LEU A 511 -19.90 -6.31 -19.46
N VAL A 512 -20.63 -5.82 -18.46
CA VAL A 512 -20.09 -4.85 -17.50
C VAL A 512 -20.19 -5.42 -16.08
N ILE A 513 -19.05 -5.63 -15.42
CA ILE A 513 -19.00 -5.90 -13.99
C ILE A 513 -19.14 -4.56 -13.27
N LEU A 514 -20.21 -4.37 -12.52
CA LEU A 514 -20.52 -3.09 -11.84
C LEU A 514 -19.74 -2.95 -10.54
N ASP A 515 -19.60 -4.05 -9.79
CA ASP A 515 -18.86 -4.10 -8.54
C ASP A 515 -18.60 -5.54 -8.12
N ILE A 516 -17.58 -5.67 -7.27
CA ILE A 516 -17.16 -6.91 -6.65
C ILE A 516 -16.85 -6.61 -5.18
N ASP A 517 -17.32 -7.48 -4.28
CA ASP A 517 -17.06 -7.33 -2.85
C ASP A 517 -16.93 -8.69 -2.14
N TRP A 518 -16.19 -8.69 -1.04
CA TRP A 518 -16.15 -9.74 -0.04
C TRP A 518 -15.77 -9.11 1.31
N LYS A 519 -16.47 -9.51 2.37
CA LYS A 519 -16.37 -8.88 3.69
C LYS A 519 -16.30 -9.92 4.81
N GLY A 520 -15.83 -9.47 5.96
CA GLY A 520 -15.70 -10.28 7.15
C GLY A 520 -14.52 -11.23 7.11
N ALA A 521 -14.27 -11.86 8.25
CA ALA A 521 -13.27 -12.93 8.34
C ALA A 521 -13.71 -14.19 7.56
N PRO A 522 -12.75 -15.03 7.12
CA PRO A 522 -13.09 -16.36 6.63
C PRO A 522 -13.73 -17.18 7.75
N SER A 523 -14.83 -17.85 7.43
CA SER A 523 -15.54 -18.79 8.33
C SER A 523 -14.83 -20.14 8.51
N ASP A 524 -13.91 -20.47 7.61
CA ASP A 524 -13.15 -21.72 7.58
C ASP A 524 -11.86 -21.50 6.79
N PHE A 525 -10.86 -20.92 7.45
CA PHE A 525 -9.49 -20.85 6.94
C PHE A 525 -8.58 -21.58 7.89
N ALA A 526 -7.79 -22.53 7.37
CA ALA A 526 -6.88 -23.28 8.20
C ALA A 526 -5.59 -23.67 7.50
N GLN A 527 -4.49 -23.45 8.20
CA GLN A 527 -3.19 -24.05 7.91
C GLN A 527 -2.91 -25.07 9.03
N LYS A 528 -2.81 -26.36 8.73
CA LYS A 528 -2.68 -27.44 9.72
C LYS A 528 -1.58 -28.43 9.37
N GLY A 529 -0.95 -28.98 10.40
CA GLY A 529 0.04 -30.05 10.27
C GLY A 529 1.42 -29.58 9.82
N MET A 530 2.27 -30.53 9.41
CA MET A 530 3.62 -30.24 8.92
C MET A 530 3.57 -29.77 7.46
N LEU A 531 3.56 -28.45 7.26
CA LEU A 531 3.49 -27.80 5.94
C LEU A 531 4.88 -27.59 5.30
N MET A 532 5.91 -28.15 5.90
CA MET A 532 7.28 -28.11 5.40
C MET A 532 7.52 -29.30 4.47
N THR A 533 8.02 -29.03 3.25
CA THR A 533 8.33 -30.07 2.25
C THR A 533 9.74 -30.66 2.40
N SER A 534 10.63 -29.99 3.14
CA SER A 534 12.00 -30.43 3.42
C SER A 534 12.50 -29.83 4.73
N ILE A 535 13.15 -30.62 5.59
CA ILE A 535 13.77 -30.17 6.85
C ILE A 535 14.83 -29.06 6.68
N TRP A 536 15.33 -28.87 5.46
CA TRP A 536 16.31 -27.85 5.11
C TRP A 536 15.67 -26.57 4.57
N ASN A 537 14.34 -26.56 4.36
CA ASN A 537 13.58 -25.40 3.91
C ASN A 537 12.64 -24.90 5.01
N THR A 538 13.17 -24.07 5.90
CA THR A 538 12.41 -23.47 7.00
C THR A 538 11.62 -22.23 6.60
N ASN A 539 11.75 -21.74 5.36
CA ASN A 539 11.02 -20.57 4.86
C ASN A 539 10.28 -20.90 3.54
N PRO A 540 9.36 -21.88 3.55
CA PRO A 540 8.54 -22.20 2.39
C PRO A 540 7.69 -21.01 1.98
N PHE A 541 7.29 -20.98 0.72
CA PHE A 541 6.64 -19.83 0.09
C PHE A 541 5.40 -19.33 0.84
N TRP A 542 4.57 -20.24 1.35
CA TRP A 542 3.33 -19.90 2.03
C TRP A 542 3.54 -19.01 3.28
N ILE A 543 4.72 -19.03 3.89
CA ILE A 543 5.08 -18.12 5.01
C ILE A 543 5.06 -16.65 4.59
N ARG A 544 5.30 -16.36 3.32
CA ARG A 544 5.32 -14.99 2.80
C ARG A 544 3.95 -14.30 2.82
N SER A 545 2.87 -15.05 3.08
CA SER A 545 1.52 -14.50 3.31
C SER A 545 1.34 -13.83 4.67
N PHE A 546 2.36 -13.90 5.54
CA PHE A 546 2.36 -13.29 6.87
C PHE A 546 3.21 -12.02 6.91
N ALA A 547 2.70 -11.01 7.59
CA ALA A 547 3.47 -9.88 8.06
C ALA A 547 4.12 -10.20 9.41
N SER A 548 5.46 -10.27 9.46
CA SER A 548 6.20 -10.71 10.64
C SER A 548 7.28 -9.73 11.08
N SER A 549 7.13 -9.18 12.28
CA SER A 549 8.17 -8.46 13.04
C SER A 549 8.92 -9.38 14.02
N ALA A 550 8.42 -10.59 14.28
CA ALA A 550 9.18 -11.61 14.97
C ALA A 550 10.53 -11.84 14.26
N LYS A 551 11.60 -12.05 15.05
CA LYS A 551 12.96 -12.13 14.49
C LYS A 551 13.13 -13.44 13.73
N GLN A 552 12.45 -14.49 14.20
CA GLN A 552 12.31 -15.76 13.52
C GLN A 552 10.83 -16.11 13.42
N PHE A 553 10.35 -16.24 12.19
CA PHE A 553 9.07 -16.88 11.86
C PHE A 553 9.33 -17.87 10.73
N ALA A 554 9.16 -19.15 11.02
CA ALA A 554 9.61 -20.24 10.16
C ALA A 554 8.65 -21.42 10.21
N ALA A 555 8.73 -22.28 9.19
CA ALA A 555 8.06 -23.56 9.19
C ALA A 555 8.78 -24.48 10.17
N ASP A 556 8.00 -25.24 10.93
CA ASP A 556 8.54 -26.19 11.89
C ASP A 556 8.47 -27.63 11.35
N PHE A 557 9.39 -28.48 11.80
CA PHE A 557 9.48 -29.88 11.36
C PHE A 557 8.66 -30.84 12.23
N LYS A 558 8.24 -30.41 13.41
CA LYS A 558 7.40 -31.16 14.34
C LYS A 558 5.96 -30.62 14.36
N ARG A 559 5.82 -29.30 14.19
CA ARG A 559 4.58 -28.50 14.20
C ARG A 559 4.41 -27.76 12.88
N THR A 560 3.53 -26.76 12.83
CA THR A 560 3.35 -25.91 11.65
C THR A 560 4.31 -24.73 11.64
N TYR A 561 4.41 -24.01 12.76
CA TYR A 561 5.22 -22.79 12.85
C TYR A 561 6.15 -22.80 14.06
N CYS A 562 7.30 -22.14 13.89
CA CYS A 562 8.17 -21.69 14.95
C CYS A 562 8.16 -20.15 14.98
N ILE A 563 7.86 -19.58 16.15
CA ILE A 563 7.84 -18.13 16.37
C ILE A 563 8.81 -17.81 17.50
N SER A 564 9.83 -17.01 17.22
CA SER A 564 10.82 -16.57 18.21
C SER A 564 11.17 -15.10 18.06
N HIS A 565 11.29 -14.42 19.20
CA HIS A 565 11.68 -13.02 19.26
C HIS A 565 12.44 -12.72 20.55
N VAL A 566 13.47 -11.89 20.43
CA VAL A 566 14.39 -11.56 21.53
C VAL A 566 13.88 -10.43 22.41
N GLU A 567 13.12 -9.49 21.84
CA GLU A 567 12.51 -8.36 22.54
C GLU A 567 11.05 -8.67 22.89
N ALA A 568 10.35 -7.68 23.46
CA ALA A 568 8.91 -7.75 23.66
C ALA A 568 8.16 -7.58 22.34
N ASP A 569 6.97 -8.17 22.26
CA ASP A 569 5.98 -7.97 21.20
C ASP A 569 6.47 -8.31 19.77
N GLY A 570 7.11 -9.47 19.61
CA GLY A 570 7.37 -10.04 18.29
C GLY A 570 6.09 -10.57 17.66
N LEU A 571 5.60 -9.92 16.61
CA LEU A 571 4.31 -10.20 16.01
C LEU A 571 4.42 -10.93 14.68
N VAL A 572 3.44 -11.79 14.42
CA VAL A 572 3.20 -12.44 13.14
C VAL A 572 1.71 -12.35 12.84
N THR A 573 1.32 -11.74 11.72
CA THR A 573 -0.07 -11.47 11.41
C THR A 573 -0.43 -11.81 9.97
N ILE A 574 -1.67 -12.26 9.76
CA ILE A 574 -2.32 -12.50 8.47
C ILE A 574 -3.75 -11.95 8.51
N GLY A 575 -4.36 -11.72 7.35
CA GLY A 575 -5.71 -11.18 7.26
C GLY A 575 -5.74 -9.69 6.89
N SER A 576 -6.92 -9.09 6.92
CA SER A 576 -7.15 -7.71 6.53
C SER A 576 -7.94 -6.94 7.59
N ARG A 577 -8.06 -5.61 7.41
CA ARG A 577 -8.91 -4.73 8.25
C ARG A 577 -10.41 -5.05 8.16
N GLU A 578 -10.83 -5.88 7.21
CA GLU A 578 -12.24 -6.25 7.04
C GLU A 578 -12.68 -7.37 8.00
N TRP A 579 -11.75 -7.98 8.73
CA TRP A 579 -12.05 -9.07 9.67
C TRP A 579 -12.53 -8.51 11.00
N ASP A 580 -13.81 -8.66 11.30
CA ASP A 580 -14.49 -8.10 12.46
C ASP A 580 -14.70 -9.13 13.59
N ASP A 581 -15.70 -9.98 13.45
CA ASP A 581 -16.08 -11.01 14.41
C ASP A 581 -15.59 -12.37 13.93
N TYR A 582 -14.65 -12.93 14.70
CA TYR A 582 -14.02 -14.21 14.40
C TYR A 582 -13.27 -14.74 15.62
N SER A 583 -12.84 -15.99 15.50
CA SER A 583 -11.91 -16.62 16.41
C SER A 583 -10.64 -17.04 15.69
N VAL A 584 -9.52 -16.96 16.40
CA VAL A 584 -8.25 -17.56 16.00
C VAL A 584 -7.92 -18.67 16.98
N SER A 585 -7.42 -19.80 16.47
CA SER A 585 -7.00 -20.91 17.31
C SER A 585 -5.76 -21.63 16.81
N SER A 586 -5.05 -22.23 17.77
CA SER A 586 -3.87 -23.05 17.55
C SER A 586 -3.57 -23.89 18.80
N THR A 587 -2.90 -25.02 18.63
CA THR A 587 -2.26 -25.70 19.76
C THR A 587 -0.84 -25.13 19.93
N LEU A 588 -0.60 -24.47 21.06
CA LEU A 588 0.63 -23.77 21.37
C LEU A 588 1.52 -24.59 22.29
N TYR A 589 2.82 -24.66 21.98
CA TYR A 589 3.84 -25.30 22.79
C TYR A 589 4.87 -24.24 23.18
N PHE A 590 5.08 -24.10 24.49
CA PHE A 590 5.91 -23.05 25.05
C PHE A 590 7.24 -23.60 25.54
N SER A 591 8.36 -23.03 25.08
CA SER A 591 9.68 -23.25 25.67
C SER A 591 10.05 -22.05 26.54
N LEU A 592 11.29 -21.56 26.50
CA LEU A 592 11.69 -20.30 27.12
C LEU A 592 10.88 -19.14 26.52
N HIS A 593 10.08 -18.46 27.35
CA HIS A 593 9.35 -17.25 26.97
C HIS A 593 8.91 -16.47 28.20
N LYS A 594 8.62 -15.19 28.00
CA LYS A 594 7.92 -14.36 28.97
C LYS A 594 6.42 -14.34 28.73
N ASN A 595 6.02 -14.09 27.48
CA ASN A 595 4.62 -14.10 27.04
C ASN A 595 4.53 -14.75 25.66
N GLY A 596 3.52 -15.58 25.43
CA GLY A 596 3.24 -16.11 24.09
C GLY A 596 1.76 -16.44 23.91
N GLY A 597 1.25 -16.28 22.68
CA GLY A 597 -0.16 -16.53 22.43
C GLY A 597 -0.66 -16.05 21.08
N LEU A 598 -1.95 -15.72 21.06
CA LEU A 598 -2.71 -15.39 19.85
C LEU A 598 -2.99 -13.89 19.77
N VAL A 599 -3.18 -13.41 18.54
CA VAL A 599 -3.49 -12.02 18.20
C VAL A 599 -4.83 -11.94 17.47
N LEU A 600 -5.65 -10.96 17.84
CA LEU A 600 -6.87 -10.57 17.15
C LEU A 600 -6.86 -9.08 16.78
N ARG A 601 -7.64 -8.75 15.74
CA ARG A 601 -7.95 -7.39 15.29
C ARG A 601 -6.71 -6.50 15.16
N SER A 602 -5.65 -7.07 14.59
CA SER A 602 -4.41 -6.36 14.32
C SER A 602 -4.59 -5.31 13.21
N ARG A 603 -4.23 -4.07 13.51
CA ARG A 603 -4.20 -2.92 12.60
C ARG A 603 -2.76 -2.39 12.48
N GLY A 604 -1.83 -3.30 12.25
CA GLY A 604 -0.38 -3.07 12.30
C GLY A 604 0.25 -3.69 13.54
N HIS A 605 1.57 -3.54 13.73
CA HIS A 605 2.31 -4.33 14.73
C HIS A 605 2.43 -3.66 16.11
N LYS A 606 1.76 -2.52 16.31
CA LYS A 606 1.64 -1.81 17.59
C LYS A 606 0.19 -1.49 17.98
N ARG A 607 -0.80 -2.00 17.23
CA ARG A 607 -2.23 -1.78 17.48
C ARG A 607 -3.01 -3.07 17.28
N TYR A 608 -3.22 -3.82 18.36
CA TYR A 608 -3.87 -5.13 18.33
C TYR A 608 -4.35 -5.57 19.73
N TYR A 609 -5.16 -6.63 19.79
CA TYR A 609 -5.40 -7.37 21.04
C TYR A 609 -4.56 -8.64 21.09
N GLY A 610 -3.96 -8.91 22.24
CA GLY A 610 -3.22 -10.14 22.51
C GLY A 610 -3.90 -10.95 23.61
N ALA A 611 -3.98 -12.27 23.41
CA ALA A 611 -4.35 -13.24 24.43
C ALA A 611 -3.20 -14.23 24.62
N VAL A 612 -2.59 -14.21 25.81
CA VAL A 612 -1.31 -14.89 26.05
C VAL A 612 -1.33 -15.71 27.33
N LEU A 613 -0.54 -16.78 27.32
CA LEU A 613 -0.02 -17.39 28.53
C LEU A 613 1.31 -16.71 28.89
N SER A 614 1.47 -16.36 30.16
CA SER A 614 2.57 -15.54 30.65
C SER A 614 3.26 -16.17 31.85
N GLU A 615 4.59 -16.21 31.79
CA GLU A 615 5.51 -16.59 32.87
C GLU A 615 5.11 -17.87 33.62
N PHE A 616 4.54 -18.86 32.93
CA PHE A 616 4.08 -20.14 33.50
C PHE A 616 3.03 -20.02 34.62
N ARG A 617 2.37 -18.84 34.76
CA ARG A 617 1.56 -18.52 35.94
C ARG A 617 0.21 -17.86 35.67
N GLU A 618 0.02 -17.21 34.53
CA GLU A 618 -1.21 -16.48 34.25
C GLU A 618 -1.63 -16.51 32.78
N ALA A 619 -2.94 -16.35 32.56
CA ALA A 619 -3.55 -16.09 31.27
C ALA A 619 -4.02 -14.63 31.23
N VAL A 620 -3.70 -13.90 30.15
CA VAL A 620 -3.87 -12.46 30.06
C VAL A 620 -4.48 -12.07 28.73
N ILE A 621 -5.49 -11.19 28.75
CA ILE A 621 -5.93 -10.42 27.58
C ILE A 621 -5.44 -8.98 27.76
N TYR A 622 -4.76 -8.46 26.75
CA TYR A 622 -4.26 -7.09 26.73
C TYR A 622 -4.54 -6.39 25.40
N ARG A 623 -4.52 -5.06 25.45
CA ARG A 623 -4.57 -4.18 24.29
C ARG A 623 -3.20 -3.53 24.10
N LYS A 624 -2.62 -3.64 22.91
CA LYS A 624 -1.48 -2.83 22.49
C LYS A 624 -1.98 -1.60 21.76
N LYS A 625 -1.55 -0.41 22.18
CA LYS A 625 -1.78 0.85 21.46
C LYS A 625 -0.49 1.66 21.44
N ASP A 626 0.14 1.69 20.27
CA ASP A 626 1.45 2.30 20.06
C ASP A 626 2.49 1.72 21.04
N ARG A 627 3.05 2.54 21.93
CA ARG A 627 4.00 2.08 22.95
C ARG A 627 3.33 1.51 24.20
N GLU A 628 2.04 1.77 24.41
CA GLU A 628 1.31 1.36 25.61
C GLU A 628 0.77 -0.07 25.48
N THR A 629 0.90 -0.83 26.56
CA THR A 629 0.23 -2.12 26.74
C THR A 629 -0.71 -2.00 27.94
N THR A 630 -2.01 -2.05 27.70
CA THR A 630 -3.05 -2.03 28.74
C THR A 630 -3.54 -3.45 28.99
N ILE A 631 -3.39 -3.96 30.21
CA ILE A 631 -3.94 -5.27 30.59
C ILE A 631 -5.44 -5.10 30.86
N LEU A 632 -6.26 -5.79 30.08
CA LEU A 632 -7.72 -5.70 30.16
C LEU A 632 -8.28 -6.71 31.17
N ALA A 633 -7.75 -7.93 31.16
CA ALA A 633 -8.09 -8.96 32.13
C ALA A 633 -6.93 -9.94 32.33
N ARG A 634 -6.83 -10.51 33.54
CA ARG A 634 -5.85 -11.54 33.88
C ARG A 634 -6.40 -12.52 34.89
N VAL A 635 -5.99 -13.78 34.81
CA VAL A 635 -6.31 -14.82 35.81
C VAL A 635 -5.08 -15.69 36.08
N PRO A 636 -4.91 -16.22 37.31
CA PRO A 636 -3.94 -17.27 37.56
C PRO A 636 -4.21 -18.50 36.70
N TYR A 637 -3.22 -18.96 35.95
CA TYR A 637 -3.28 -20.14 35.09
C TYR A 637 -1.89 -20.78 35.03
N LYS A 638 -1.72 -21.94 35.65
CA LYS A 638 -0.44 -22.66 35.64
C LYS A 638 -0.36 -23.56 34.41
N TYR A 639 0.77 -23.51 33.74
CA TYR A 639 1.10 -24.35 32.59
C TYR A 639 2.58 -24.74 32.66
N GLN A 640 2.97 -25.74 31.88
CA GLN A 640 4.30 -26.33 31.88
C GLN A 640 4.99 -26.15 30.53
N GLU A 641 6.31 -26.21 30.56
CA GLU A 641 7.14 -26.19 29.35
C GLU A 641 6.87 -27.43 28.49
N ASP A 642 6.95 -27.26 27.16
CA ASP A 642 6.84 -28.30 26.15
C ASP A 642 5.52 -29.10 26.11
N GLU A 643 4.52 -28.72 26.91
CA GLU A 643 3.15 -29.21 26.81
C GLU A 643 2.34 -28.42 25.77
N GLY A 644 1.37 -29.09 25.13
CA GLY A 644 0.50 -28.48 24.13
C GLY A 644 -0.77 -27.92 24.77
N TYR A 645 -1.08 -26.66 24.47
CA TYR A 645 -2.26 -25.95 24.97
C TYR A 645 -3.15 -25.53 23.81
N GLU A 646 -4.37 -26.05 23.76
CA GLU A 646 -5.37 -25.68 22.75
C GLU A 646 -5.90 -24.27 23.09
N ALA A 647 -5.36 -23.26 22.41
CA ALA A 647 -5.69 -21.87 22.62
C ALA A 647 -6.73 -21.41 21.59
N VAL A 648 -7.77 -20.73 22.05
CA VAL A 648 -8.74 -20.04 21.18
C VAL A 648 -8.92 -18.62 21.69
N PHE A 649 -8.68 -17.63 20.85
CA PHE A 649 -8.99 -16.24 21.13
C PHE A 649 -10.12 -15.79 20.22
N LYS A 650 -11.24 -15.34 20.79
CA LYS A 650 -12.47 -14.99 20.08
C LYS A 650 -12.85 -13.54 20.32
N ALA A 651 -13.29 -12.86 19.25
CA ALA A 651 -13.95 -11.56 19.30
C ALA A 651 -15.38 -11.64 18.74
N GLU A 652 -16.33 -11.01 19.43
CA GLU A 652 -17.73 -10.88 19.02
C GLU A 652 -18.27 -9.53 19.50
N GLY A 653 -18.45 -8.57 18.59
CA GLY A 653 -18.67 -7.17 18.93
C GLY A 653 -17.50 -6.64 19.77
N ASP A 654 -17.80 -6.11 20.96
CA ASP A 654 -16.77 -5.62 21.90
C ASP A 654 -16.31 -6.72 22.89
N ARG A 655 -16.87 -7.93 22.83
CA ARG A 655 -16.53 -9.03 23.75
C ARG A 655 -15.30 -9.78 23.26
N LEU A 656 -14.33 -9.97 24.16
CA LEU A 656 -13.09 -10.70 23.92
C LEU A 656 -13.00 -11.89 24.90
N GLU A 657 -12.75 -13.09 24.39
CA GLU A 657 -12.73 -14.33 25.18
C GLU A 657 -11.53 -15.20 24.82
N PHE A 658 -10.76 -15.60 25.83
CA PHE A 658 -9.62 -16.49 25.68
C PHE A 658 -9.90 -17.84 26.36
N TYR A 659 -9.88 -18.90 25.57
CA TYR A 659 -10.07 -20.27 26.00
C TYR A 659 -8.75 -21.03 25.92
N VAL A 660 -8.54 -21.92 26.90
CA VAL A 660 -7.40 -22.84 26.94
C VAL A 660 -7.91 -24.24 27.27
N ASN A 661 -7.58 -25.23 26.44
CA ASN A 661 -8.03 -26.63 26.57
C ASN A 661 -9.57 -26.74 26.68
N GLY A 662 -10.28 -26.00 25.83
CA GLY A 662 -11.75 -25.97 25.76
C GLY A 662 -12.46 -25.23 26.89
N SER A 663 -11.74 -24.72 27.89
CA SER A 663 -12.30 -23.97 29.02
C SER A 663 -12.06 -22.47 28.87
N LEU A 664 -13.06 -21.64 29.17
CA LEU A 664 -12.89 -20.18 29.21
C LEU A 664 -11.90 -19.81 30.32
N ALA A 665 -10.70 -19.35 29.94
CA ALA A 665 -9.68 -18.93 30.90
C ALA A 665 -9.96 -17.51 31.39
N VAL A 666 -10.19 -16.57 30.47
CA VAL A 666 -10.42 -15.16 30.79
C VAL A 666 -11.27 -14.48 29.71
N SER A 667 -12.09 -13.50 30.10
CA SER A 667 -12.87 -12.68 29.19
C SER A 667 -12.86 -11.21 29.61
N THR A 668 -13.14 -10.32 28.66
CA THR A 668 -13.23 -8.88 28.88
C THR A 668 -14.10 -8.23 27.80
N GLN A 669 -14.33 -6.92 27.92
CA GLN A 669 -14.90 -6.08 26.87
C GLN A 669 -13.98 -4.90 26.59
N ASP A 670 -13.76 -4.58 25.32
CA ASP A 670 -13.05 -3.38 24.87
C ASP A 670 -13.45 -3.07 23.41
N SER A 671 -13.57 -1.79 23.08
CA SER A 671 -14.08 -1.34 21.78
C SER A 671 -13.05 -0.57 20.95
N GLU A 672 -11.78 -0.53 21.37
CA GLU A 672 -10.71 0.21 20.67
C GLU A 672 -10.53 -0.30 19.24
N TYR A 673 -10.46 -1.62 19.05
CA TYR A 673 -10.30 -2.25 17.74
C TYR A 673 -11.53 -3.08 17.41
N ARG A 674 -12.26 -2.69 16.37
CA ARG A 674 -13.45 -3.39 15.88
C ARG A 674 -13.15 -4.43 14.81
N SER A 675 -12.00 -4.32 14.15
CA SER A 675 -11.60 -5.22 13.08
C SER A 675 -10.08 -5.22 12.87
N GLY A 676 -9.56 -6.23 12.17
CA GLY A 676 -8.15 -6.39 11.85
C GLY A 676 -7.71 -7.85 11.75
N GLY A 677 -6.46 -8.06 11.31
CA GLY A 677 -5.90 -9.40 11.10
C GLY A 677 -5.66 -10.20 12.38
N ALA A 678 -5.31 -11.46 12.20
CA ALA A 678 -5.08 -12.44 13.25
C ALA A 678 -3.63 -12.93 13.24
N GLY A 679 -3.21 -13.62 14.31
CA GLY A 679 -1.95 -14.38 14.27
C GLY A 679 -1.38 -14.67 15.63
N PHE A 680 -0.07 -14.45 15.79
CA PHE A 680 0.71 -14.87 16.94
C PHE A 680 1.52 -13.71 17.53
N VAL A 681 1.78 -13.78 18.82
CA VAL A 681 2.70 -12.90 19.53
C VAL A 681 3.60 -13.70 20.45
N ILE A 682 4.89 -13.32 20.50
CA ILE A 682 5.88 -13.87 21.43
C ILE A 682 6.73 -12.73 22.00
N SER A 683 7.10 -12.83 23.27
CA SER A 683 8.00 -11.87 23.94
C SER A 683 9.11 -12.61 24.65
N GLU A 684 10.35 -12.19 24.40
CA GLU A 684 11.56 -12.67 25.08
C GLU A 684 11.62 -14.21 25.10
N GLY A 685 11.47 -14.86 23.92
CA GLY A 685 11.37 -16.31 23.86
C GLY A 685 10.94 -16.94 22.55
N THR A 686 10.55 -18.21 22.64
CA THR A 686 10.17 -19.08 21.53
C THR A 686 8.93 -19.90 21.88
N MET A 687 8.01 -20.02 20.93
CA MET A 687 6.92 -21.00 20.94
C MET A 687 6.79 -21.66 19.57
N THR A 688 6.20 -22.86 19.56
CA THR A 688 5.76 -23.51 18.31
C THR A 688 4.24 -23.62 18.31
N ALA A 689 3.65 -23.57 17.12
CA ALA A 689 2.21 -23.58 16.91
C ALA A 689 1.84 -24.69 15.91
N ASP A 690 0.86 -25.51 16.26
CA ASP A 690 0.43 -26.70 15.50
C ASP A 690 -0.84 -26.46 14.68
N SER A 691 -0.97 -25.24 14.16
CA SER A 691 -1.94 -24.79 13.15
C SER A 691 -2.16 -23.29 13.28
N LEU A 692 -2.83 -22.70 12.30
CA LEU A 692 -3.54 -21.44 12.42
C LEU A 692 -4.93 -21.64 11.83
N ILE A 693 -5.97 -21.47 12.64
CA ILE A 693 -7.36 -21.67 12.24
C ILE A 693 -8.14 -20.40 12.53
N ILE A 694 -8.88 -19.91 11.53
CA ILE A 694 -9.79 -18.77 11.62
C ILE A 694 -11.22 -19.26 11.33
N SER A 695 -12.15 -18.94 12.23
CA SER A 695 -13.57 -19.31 12.12
C SER A 695 -14.51 -18.30 12.75
#